data_AF-A0A072TTP0-F1
#
_entry.id   AF-A0A072TTP0-F1
#
_cell.length_a   1.000
_cell.length_b   1.000
_cell.length_c   1.000
_cell.angle_alpha   90.00
_cell.angle_beta   90.00
_cell.angle_gamma   90.00
#
_symmetry.space_group_name_H-M   'P 1'
#
loop_
_entity.id
_entity.type
_entity.pdbx_description
1 polymer ?
#
loop_
_entity_poly.entity_id
_entity_poly.type
_entity_poly.pdbx_seq_one_letter_code
_entity_poly.pdbx_strand_id
1 'polypeptide(L)'
;MVKFSKQFEGQLIPEWKEAFVDYWQLKKDIKRIQLLNNTNKKPNNHQMSSVVKSPFSSLRKFFPFQQRDHDPIQVHRKLVSSTSKGDMYETQLLDQFADTDATKEFFACLDQNLNKVNKFYRTKEKEFLDRGESLKKQMDILIELKSAFMEKKGKGNSSHYSKEEESVSSTFSINEEDSVRSREQTEDLEKIEENFTESNENEEDKSMDLKWEDGKLRTLSGHFLSGQGKNVRINIPLTTPSQTFSEISYLVMEDLFNKSSRKCNPEGGVLRVNKTRLHHAEKMIKGGFIELYKGLGYLNDYRNLNLLAFIKILKKFDKVTEKQILPIYLKVVESSYFNNSDKVVKFMDEVEELFVKNFAKGDHRKAMKYLRPIHHKKESHAITFFIGLFTGCFWALFGAYVLMAHLTGLYKRHQNSLYMETVYPVLSVFSLMFLHFFLYGCNIIAWRKTRINYRFIFEIVPTKELKYSDVFLICTMSMTAVVGVLLFHLTLLTKGYSYAQVQFLLGLLFLAFLLLLVCPFNIIYRSSRYHFLCVIRNIIWSPLYKVLMLDFFMADQLCSQVPMLRSLEFMACYYITGSYKTQDYGYCMRVKQYRDLFYAVSFLPYYWRAMQCARRWFDEGDTNHLINLGKYVSAMLAAGAKVAYEKDRSVGWLCVVVIMSSVATLYQLYWDFVRDWGLLQRNSKNPWLRNELMLRRKAIYYLSMVHKSYPFALSKYYVSH
;
A
#
# COMPACT_ATOMS: atom_id res chain seq x y z
N MET A 1 19.05 -17.85 17.55
CA MET A 1 19.27 -18.32 16.16
C MET A 1 17.93 -18.53 15.47
N VAL A 2 17.62 -17.77 14.41
CA VAL A 2 16.31 -17.82 13.73
C VAL A 2 16.20 -19.10 12.88
N LYS A 3 15.08 -19.83 12.96
CA LYS A 3 14.85 -21.03 12.14
C LYS A 3 14.73 -20.63 10.66
N PHE A 4 15.51 -21.25 9.77
CA PHE A 4 15.54 -20.95 8.32
C PHE A 4 14.15 -20.84 7.67
N SER A 5 13.19 -21.69 8.05
CA SER A 5 11.81 -21.59 7.52
C SER A 5 11.17 -20.21 7.71
N LYS A 6 11.41 -19.56 8.87
CA LYS A 6 10.89 -18.20 9.13
C LYS A 6 11.64 -17.13 8.33
N GLN A 7 12.93 -17.34 8.10
CA GLN A 7 13.74 -16.43 7.28
C GLN A 7 13.35 -16.53 5.81
N PHE A 8 13.17 -17.75 5.28
CA PHE A 8 12.72 -18.01 3.92
C PHE A 8 11.36 -17.35 3.67
N GLU A 9 10.35 -17.63 4.51
CA GLU A 9 9.02 -16.98 4.42
C GLU A 9 9.10 -15.45 4.54
N GLY A 10 10.04 -14.93 5.34
CA GLY A 10 10.23 -13.49 5.53
C GLY A 10 10.85 -12.77 4.32
N GLN A 11 11.60 -13.50 3.49
CA GLN A 11 12.33 -12.97 2.32
C GLN A 11 11.58 -13.19 1.00
N LEU A 12 10.44 -13.89 0.99
CA LEU A 12 9.65 -14.09 -0.24
C LEU A 12 9.10 -12.76 -0.78
N ILE A 13 9.14 -12.63 -2.11
CA ILE A 13 8.47 -11.56 -2.84
C ILE A 13 6.95 -11.84 -2.80
N PRO A 14 6.13 -10.96 -2.20
CA PRO A 14 4.70 -11.22 -1.98
C PRO A 14 3.94 -11.62 -3.25
N GLU A 15 4.23 -10.95 -4.36
CA GLU A 15 3.61 -11.13 -5.67
C GLU A 15 3.92 -12.51 -6.27
N TRP A 16 5.06 -13.11 -5.91
CA TRP A 16 5.55 -14.37 -6.50
C TRP A 16 5.55 -15.51 -5.50
N LYS A 17 4.90 -15.34 -4.34
CA LYS A 17 4.96 -16.27 -3.22
C LYS A 17 4.64 -17.72 -3.63
N GLU A 18 3.64 -17.92 -4.47
CA GLU A 18 3.21 -19.26 -4.92
C GLU A 18 4.19 -19.90 -5.91
N ALA A 19 5.00 -19.10 -6.58
CA ALA A 19 6.02 -19.55 -7.53
C ALA A 19 7.28 -20.09 -6.84
N PHE A 20 7.55 -19.74 -5.58
CA PHE A 20 8.70 -20.27 -4.84
C PHE A 20 8.52 -21.75 -4.47
N VAL A 21 9.61 -22.42 -4.11
CA VAL A 21 9.60 -23.79 -3.56
C VAL A 21 8.66 -23.84 -2.34
N ASP A 22 7.74 -24.81 -2.33
CA ASP A 22 6.91 -25.11 -1.16
C ASP A 22 7.75 -25.85 -0.09
N TYR A 23 8.59 -25.07 0.58
CA TYR A 23 9.48 -25.57 1.62
C TYR A 23 8.72 -26.16 2.81
N TRP A 24 7.48 -25.72 3.05
CA TRP A 24 6.67 -26.22 4.14
C TRP A 24 6.16 -27.63 3.85
N GLN A 25 5.62 -27.86 2.66
CA GLN A 25 5.13 -29.16 2.23
C GLN A 25 6.27 -30.19 2.18
N LEU A 26 7.40 -29.87 1.53
CA LEU A 26 8.55 -30.79 1.49
C LEU A 26 9.08 -31.15 2.89
N LYS A 27 9.02 -30.20 3.83
CA LYS A 27 9.42 -30.45 5.22
C LYS A 27 8.43 -31.36 5.95
N LYS A 28 7.15 -31.32 5.61
CA LYS A 28 6.10 -32.22 6.10
C LYS A 28 6.32 -33.63 5.55
N ASP A 29 6.65 -33.76 4.28
CA ASP A 29 6.94 -35.04 3.62
C ASP A 29 8.16 -35.72 4.28
N ILE A 30 9.26 -34.99 4.54
CA ILE A 30 10.42 -35.53 5.28
C ILE A 30 10.03 -36.01 6.69
N LYS A 31 9.11 -35.30 7.38
CA LYS A 31 8.65 -35.75 8.71
C LYS A 31 7.85 -37.05 8.63
N ARG A 32 7.04 -37.21 7.57
CA ARG A 32 6.31 -38.46 7.30
C ARG A 32 7.29 -39.63 7.09
N ILE A 33 8.33 -39.42 6.29
CA ILE A 33 9.41 -40.40 6.10
C ILE A 33 10.10 -40.75 7.43
N GLN A 34 10.42 -39.75 8.25
CA GLN A 34 11.03 -39.97 9.56
C GLN A 34 10.17 -40.83 10.50
N LEU A 35 8.86 -40.58 10.53
CA LEU A 35 7.91 -41.34 11.34
C LEU A 35 7.81 -42.80 10.89
N LEU A 36 7.75 -43.04 9.57
CA LEU A 36 7.69 -44.38 9.00
C LEU A 36 8.99 -45.17 9.26
N ASN A 37 10.16 -44.53 9.08
CA ASN A 37 11.44 -45.15 9.39
C ASN A 37 11.58 -45.52 10.87
N ASN A 38 11.06 -44.68 11.78
CA ASN A 38 11.06 -44.99 13.22
C ASN A 38 10.08 -46.11 13.58
N THR A 39 8.98 -46.27 12.83
CA THR A 39 7.99 -47.33 13.05
C THR A 39 8.52 -48.69 12.56
N ASN A 40 9.26 -48.70 11.45
CA ASN A 40 9.90 -49.90 10.89
C ASN A 40 11.18 -50.32 11.65
N LYS A 41 11.80 -49.42 12.43
CA LYS A 41 13.00 -49.70 13.26
C LYS A 41 12.71 -50.33 14.63
N LYS A 42 11.51 -50.87 14.90
CA LYS A 42 11.30 -51.71 16.09
C LYS A 42 11.71 -53.16 15.82
N PRO A 43 12.78 -53.65 16.48
CA PRO A 43 12.79 -55.03 16.91
C PRO A 43 12.99 -55.17 18.43
N ASN A 44 12.57 -56.35 18.90
CA ASN A 44 12.55 -56.91 20.25
C ASN A 44 13.71 -56.57 21.20
N ASN A 45 13.32 -56.45 22.48
CA ASN A 45 14.02 -56.71 23.75
C ASN A 45 15.55 -56.47 23.91
N HIS A 46 15.82 -55.64 24.93
CA HIS A 46 16.95 -55.64 25.88
C HIS A 46 18.39 -55.60 25.33
N GLN A 47 19.03 -54.43 25.43
CA GLN A 47 19.96 -54.18 26.54
C GLN A 47 20.41 -52.72 26.57
N MET A 48 20.50 -52.22 27.79
CA MET A 48 20.88 -50.87 28.16
C MET A 48 22.40 -50.80 28.26
N SER A 49 23.06 -49.98 27.46
CA SER A 49 24.39 -49.47 27.81
C SER A 49 24.56 -48.03 27.32
N SER A 50 24.83 -47.19 28.29
CA SER A 50 25.06 -45.76 28.23
C SER A 50 26.45 -45.45 27.67
N VAL A 51 26.55 -44.61 26.64
CA VAL A 51 27.78 -43.86 26.36
C VAL A 51 27.45 -42.44 25.87
N VAL A 52 27.85 -41.48 26.70
CA VAL A 52 27.90 -40.04 26.43
C VAL A 52 28.82 -39.76 25.24
N LYS A 53 28.38 -38.99 24.24
CA LYS A 53 29.29 -38.40 23.23
C LYS A 53 28.99 -36.92 22.97
N SER A 54 30.06 -36.15 23.11
CA SER A 54 30.21 -34.70 22.95
C SER A 54 30.07 -34.23 21.49
N PRO A 55 29.85 -32.92 21.24
CA PRO A 55 29.57 -32.41 19.91
C PRO A 55 30.78 -31.69 19.29
N PHE A 56 31.87 -32.39 18.95
CA PHE A 56 32.95 -31.80 18.14
C PHE A 56 33.70 -32.86 17.31
N SER A 57 33.28 -33.05 16.06
CA SER A 57 34.14 -33.53 14.97
C SER A 57 33.51 -33.22 13.60
N SER A 58 33.48 -31.94 13.27
CA SER A 58 33.40 -31.48 11.88
C SER A 58 34.82 -31.22 11.38
N LEU A 59 35.06 -31.42 10.08
CA LEU A 59 36.29 -31.13 9.33
C LEU A 59 37.39 -32.21 9.31
N ARG A 60 37.08 -33.38 8.74
CA ARG A 60 38.05 -34.05 7.86
C ARG A 60 37.33 -35.07 6.98
N LYS A 61 37.32 -34.79 5.67
CA LYS A 61 37.26 -35.69 4.50
C LYS A 61 36.62 -34.94 3.32
N PHE A 62 37.39 -34.01 2.78
CA PHE A 62 37.26 -33.51 1.40
C PHE A 62 38.38 -34.18 0.60
N PHE A 63 38.15 -35.38 0.07
CA PHE A 63 38.85 -35.94 -1.09
C PHE A 63 37.97 -37.09 -1.63
N PRO A 64 37.72 -37.16 -2.94
CA PRO A 64 36.85 -38.17 -3.52
C PRO A 64 37.66 -39.45 -3.74
N PHE A 65 37.31 -40.53 -3.04
CA PHE A 65 37.69 -41.87 -3.47
C PHE A 65 36.54 -42.41 -4.34
N GLN A 66 36.89 -42.71 -5.58
CA GLN A 66 35.99 -43.14 -6.63
C GLN A 66 35.67 -44.62 -6.41
N GLN A 67 34.56 -44.90 -5.73
CA GLN A 67 34.00 -46.25 -5.62
C GLN A 67 32.68 -46.24 -6.40
N ARG A 68 32.64 -47.01 -7.50
CA ARG A 68 31.44 -47.25 -8.29
C ARG A 68 30.50 -48.13 -7.45
N ASP A 69 29.71 -47.49 -6.60
CA ASP A 69 28.50 -48.07 -6.04
C ASP A 69 27.31 -47.45 -6.77
N HIS A 70 26.32 -48.26 -7.13
CA HIS A 70 25.12 -47.81 -7.84
C HIS A 70 24.50 -46.60 -7.13
N ASP A 71 24.39 -45.46 -7.84
CA ASP A 71 23.78 -44.25 -7.33
C ASP A 71 22.35 -44.56 -6.85
N PRO A 72 21.92 -44.11 -5.66
CA PRO A 72 20.62 -44.48 -5.09
C PRO A 72 19.43 -43.84 -5.81
N ILE A 73 19.67 -42.85 -6.67
CA ILE A 73 18.66 -42.09 -7.41
C ILE A 73 19.23 -41.68 -8.78
N GLN A 74 18.40 -41.73 -9.82
CA GLN A 74 18.71 -41.15 -11.13
C GLN A 74 17.64 -40.12 -11.53
N VAL A 75 18.04 -38.86 -11.64
CA VAL A 75 17.13 -37.79 -12.07
C VAL A 75 17.22 -37.62 -13.59
N HIS A 76 16.13 -37.92 -14.28
CA HIS A 76 16.03 -37.83 -15.73
C HIS A 76 15.60 -36.43 -16.15
N ARG A 77 16.27 -35.90 -17.17
CA ARG A 77 15.83 -34.72 -17.92
C ARG A 77 15.04 -35.21 -19.14
N LYS A 78 13.72 -35.11 -19.10
CA LYS A 78 12.85 -35.49 -20.21
C LYS A 78 12.74 -34.29 -21.17
N LEU A 79 13.24 -34.46 -22.39
CA LEU A 79 13.05 -33.49 -23.47
C LEU A 79 11.68 -33.78 -24.11
N VAL A 80 10.70 -32.90 -23.89
CA VAL A 80 9.38 -33.06 -24.51
C VAL A 80 9.45 -32.54 -25.95
N SER A 81 9.15 -33.41 -26.92
CA SER A 81 9.25 -33.20 -28.38
C SER A 81 8.17 -32.27 -28.98
N SER A 82 7.75 -31.23 -28.26
CA SER A 82 6.86 -30.19 -28.78
C SER A 82 7.44 -28.81 -28.52
N THR A 83 7.54 -28.01 -29.57
CA THR A 83 8.32 -26.79 -29.80
C THR A 83 8.11 -25.59 -28.85
N SER A 84 7.59 -25.77 -27.62
CA SER A 84 7.45 -24.64 -26.69
C SER A 84 7.45 -24.96 -25.17
N LYS A 85 7.72 -26.20 -24.72
CA LYS A 85 7.71 -26.54 -23.29
C LYS A 85 9.04 -27.15 -22.88
N GLY A 86 9.76 -26.42 -22.02
CA GLY A 86 11.13 -26.71 -21.62
C GLY A 86 11.33 -28.02 -20.84
N ASP A 87 12.57 -28.21 -20.41
CA ASP A 87 13.07 -29.41 -19.72
C ASP A 87 12.19 -29.77 -18.52
N MET A 88 11.69 -31.02 -18.50
CA MET A 88 10.95 -31.57 -17.37
C MET A 88 11.85 -32.54 -16.62
N TYR A 89 12.05 -32.29 -15.33
CA TYR A 89 12.85 -33.14 -14.45
C TYR A 89 11.93 -34.16 -13.75
N GLU A 90 12.36 -35.42 -13.74
CA GLU A 90 11.65 -36.54 -13.11
C GLU A 90 12.67 -37.49 -12.45
N THR A 91 12.48 -37.79 -11.18
CA THR A 91 13.38 -38.60 -10.37
C THR A 91 12.95 -40.06 -10.37
N GLN A 92 13.85 -40.95 -10.83
CA GLN A 92 13.70 -42.39 -10.67
C GLN A 92 14.49 -42.87 -9.45
N LEU A 93 13.83 -43.62 -8.58
CA LEU A 93 14.42 -44.22 -7.39
C LEU A 93 14.93 -45.62 -7.73
N LEU A 94 16.19 -45.91 -7.40
CA LEU A 94 16.80 -47.24 -7.55
C LEU A 94 16.64 -48.05 -6.25
N ASP A 95 16.91 -49.37 -6.29
CA ASP A 95 16.48 -50.42 -5.34
C ASP A 95 16.61 -50.11 -3.84
N GLN A 96 17.50 -49.20 -3.42
CA GLN A 96 17.62 -48.77 -2.01
C GLN A 96 16.40 -47.98 -1.48
N PHE A 97 15.50 -47.50 -2.34
CA PHE A 97 14.33 -46.69 -1.99
C PHE A 97 12.99 -47.22 -2.51
N ALA A 98 13.01 -48.34 -3.23
CA ALA A 98 11.84 -48.87 -3.95
C ALA A 98 10.63 -49.18 -3.05
N ASP A 99 10.87 -49.46 -1.75
CA ASP A 99 9.87 -49.97 -0.82
C ASP A 99 9.15 -48.92 0.05
N THR A 100 9.41 -47.61 -0.11
CA THR A 100 8.72 -46.58 0.69
C THR A 100 7.96 -45.57 -0.17
N ASP A 101 6.63 -45.72 -0.26
CA ASP A 101 5.73 -44.81 -0.99
C ASP A 101 5.91 -43.34 -0.58
N ALA A 102 6.18 -43.08 0.71
CA ALA A 102 6.44 -41.73 1.22
C ALA A 102 7.70 -41.08 0.62
N THR A 103 8.71 -41.88 0.24
CA THR A 103 9.91 -41.37 -0.42
C THR A 103 9.64 -41.06 -1.89
N LYS A 104 8.86 -41.89 -2.59
CA LYS A 104 8.38 -41.62 -3.95
C LYS A 104 7.59 -40.32 -4.02
N GLU A 105 6.64 -40.12 -3.09
CA GLU A 105 5.86 -38.89 -2.97
C GLU A 105 6.75 -37.65 -2.74
N PHE A 106 7.78 -37.76 -1.89
CA PHE A 106 8.70 -36.65 -1.63
C PHE A 106 9.45 -36.24 -2.90
N PHE A 107 10.01 -37.18 -3.66
CA PHE A 107 10.75 -36.86 -4.88
C PHE A 107 9.83 -36.34 -5.99
N ALA A 108 8.62 -36.89 -6.13
CA ALA A 108 7.61 -36.33 -7.04
C ALA A 108 7.26 -34.87 -6.68
N CYS A 109 7.09 -34.56 -5.40
CA CYS A 109 6.86 -33.20 -4.91
C CYS A 109 8.09 -32.30 -5.16
N LEU A 110 9.30 -32.81 -4.97
CA LEU A 110 10.55 -32.09 -5.19
C LEU A 110 10.76 -31.73 -6.67
N ASP A 111 10.49 -32.68 -7.58
CA ASP A 111 10.54 -32.51 -9.02
C ASP A 111 9.49 -31.50 -9.49
N GLN A 112 8.25 -31.60 -8.98
CA GLN A 112 7.19 -30.62 -9.26
C GLN A 112 7.62 -29.20 -8.87
N ASN A 113 8.25 -29.04 -7.70
CA ASN A 113 8.77 -27.75 -7.28
C ASN A 113 9.91 -27.26 -8.19
N LEU A 114 10.83 -28.14 -8.62
CA LEU A 114 11.91 -27.78 -9.53
C LEU A 114 11.39 -27.35 -10.91
N ASN A 115 10.42 -28.09 -11.46
CA ASN A 115 9.75 -27.77 -12.72
C ASN A 115 8.97 -26.45 -12.63
N LYS A 116 8.25 -26.23 -11.51
CA LYS A 116 7.53 -24.98 -11.24
C LYS A 116 8.47 -23.78 -11.23
N VAL A 117 9.57 -23.88 -10.47
CA VAL A 117 10.56 -22.80 -10.35
C VAL A 117 11.22 -22.49 -11.69
N ASN A 118 11.62 -23.53 -12.43
CA ASN A 118 12.21 -23.37 -13.76
C ASN A 118 11.25 -22.71 -14.75
N LYS A 119 9.98 -23.16 -14.78
CA LYS A 119 8.97 -22.61 -15.68
C LYS A 119 8.72 -21.13 -15.38
N PHE A 120 8.51 -20.78 -14.12
CA PHE A 120 8.29 -19.40 -13.70
C PHE A 120 9.47 -18.50 -14.06
N TYR A 121 10.69 -18.94 -13.76
CA TYR A 121 11.90 -18.18 -14.07
C TYR A 121 12.03 -17.92 -15.58
N ARG A 122 11.83 -18.93 -16.43
CA ARG A 122 11.86 -18.76 -17.90
C ARG A 122 10.84 -17.75 -18.39
N THR A 123 9.61 -17.81 -17.88
CA THR A 123 8.55 -16.88 -18.27
C THR A 123 8.90 -15.45 -17.87
N LYS A 124 9.37 -15.24 -16.63
CA LYS A 124 9.71 -13.91 -16.13
C LYS A 124 10.99 -13.34 -16.75
N GLU A 125 11.99 -14.18 -16.99
CA GLU A 125 13.19 -13.77 -17.72
C GLU A 125 12.81 -13.27 -19.11
N LYS A 126 11.99 -14.01 -19.86
CA LYS A 126 11.53 -13.57 -21.19
C LYS A 126 10.76 -12.25 -21.11
N GLU A 127 9.81 -12.13 -20.20
CA GLU A 127 9.02 -10.91 -20.00
C GLU A 127 9.89 -9.67 -19.73
N PHE A 128 10.91 -9.79 -18.89
CA PHE A 128 11.82 -8.68 -18.59
C PHE A 128 12.77 -8.37 -19.74
N LEU A 129 13.25 -9.37 -20.48
CA LEU A 129 14.06 -9.16 -21.68
C LEU A 129 13.27 -8.44 -22.77
N ASP A 130 12.04 -8.88 -23.05
CA ASP A 130 11.16 -8.27 -24.05
C ASP A 130 10.83 -6.81 -23.67
N ARG A 131 10.52 -6.55 -22.40
CA ARG A 131 10.32 -5.19 -21.86
C ARG A 131 11.57 -4.32 -22.00
N GLY A 132 12.72 -4.92 -21.74
CA GLY A 132 14.02 -4.30 -21.86
C GLY A 132 14.35 -3.86 -23.29
N GLU A 133 14.12 -4.73 -24.26
CA GLU A 133 14.31 -4.43 -25.68
C GLU A 133 13.41 -3.27 -26.13
N SER A 134 12.15 -3.26 -25.69
CA SER A 134 11.23 -2.14 -25.96
C SER A 134 11.74 -0.82 -25.37
N LEU A 135 12.23 -0.83 -24.12
CA LEU A 135 12.76 0.37 -23.48
C LEU A 135 14.04 0.88 -24.16
N LYS A 136 14.88 -0.02 -24.67
CA LYS A 136 16.07 0.32 -25.46
C LYS A 136 15.68 1.00 -26.76
N LYS A 137 14.71 0.46 -27.51
CA LYS A 137 14.17 1.11 -28.72
C LYS A 137 13.60 2.49 -28.43
N GLN A 138 12.85 2.64 -27.35
CA GLN A 138 12.32 3.95 -26.93
C GLN A 138 13.44 4.95 -26.57
N MET A 139 14.52 4.48 -25.94
CA MET A 139 15.70 5.29 -25.66
C MET A 139 16.41 5.75 -26.94
N ASP A 140 16.64 4.85 -27.88
CA ASP A 140 17.33 5.18 -29.14
C ASP A 140 16.56 6.25 -29.92
N ILE A 141 15.23 6.14 -29.98
CA ILE A 141 14.34 7.16 -30.55
C ILE A 141 14.45 8.48 -29.80
N LEU A 142 14.47 8.46 -28.46
CA LEU A 142 14.63 9.68 -27.66
C LEU A 142 15.96 10.38 -27.95
N ILE A 143 17.05 9.62 -28.09
CA ILE A 143 18.37 10.14 -28.42
C ILE A 143 18.36 10.79 -29.81
N GLU A 144 17.75 10.16 -30.80
CA GLU A 144 17.59 10.71 -32.16
C GLU A 144 16.74 11.98 -32.19
N LEU A 145 15.63 12.01 -31.45
CA LEU A 145 14.80 13.21 -31.33
C LEU A 145 15.55 14.35 -30.63
N LYS A 146 16.38 14.03 -29.64
CA LYS A 146 17.24 15.02 -28.96
C LYS A 146 18.31 15.57 -29.91
N SER A 147 18.99 14.73 -30.68
CA SER A 147 20.01 15.20 -31.64
C SER A 147 19.38 16.05 -32.75
N ALA A 148 18.26 15.62 -33.34
CA ALA A 148 17.53 16.37 -34.35
C ALA A 148 17.03 17.74 -33.83
N PHE A 149 16.61 17.80 -32.57
CA PHE A 149 16.24 19.06 -31.92
C PHE A 149 17.44 20.01 -31.77
N MET A 150 18.61 19.47 -31.40
CA MET A 150 19.85 20.26 -31.25
C MET A 150 20.38 20.76 -32.61
N GLU A 151 20.33 19.95 -33.67
CA GLU A 151 20.72 20.36 -35.02
C GLU A 151 19.85 21.49 -35.57
N LYS A 152 18.52 21.45 -35.32
CA LYS A 152 17.61 22.53 -35.72
C LYS A 152 17.90 23.84 -34.99
N LYS A 153 18.31 23.77 -33.72
CA LYS A 153 18.74 24.94 -32.96
C LYS A 153 20.07 25.51 -33.47
N GLY A 154 20.97 24.64 -33.97
CA GLY A 154 22.22 25.05 -34.60
C GLY A 154 22.02 25.70 -35.98
N LYS A 155 21.09 25.19 -36.81
CA LYS A 155 20.78 25.74 -38.14
C LYS A 155 19.95 27.04 -38.10
N GLY A 156 19.20 27.28 -37.04
CA GLY A 156 18.41 28.52 -36.85
C GLY A 156 19.23 29.78 -36.52
N ASN A 157 20.54 29.65 -36.29
CA ASN A 157 21.42 30.78 -35.94
C ASN A 157 22.35 31.22 -37.08
N SER A 158 22.16 30.72 -38.31
CA SER A 158 22.98 31.10 -39.48
C SER A 158 22.26 32.07 -40.41
N SER A 159 21.98 33.29 -39.93
CA SER A 159 21.84 34.48 -40.78
C SER A 159 21.74 35.77 -39.95
N HIS A 160 22.86 36.27 -39.42
CA HIS A 160 23.30 37.69 -39.52
C HIS A 160 24.56 37.98 -38.65
N TYR A 161 25.64 38.37 -39.34
CA TYR A 161 26.74 39.29 -38.97
C TYR A 161 27.55 39.16 -37.65
N SER A 162 28.74 38.55 -37.79
CA SER A 162 30.11 39.00 -37.46
C SER A 162 30.56 39.52 -36.07
N LYS A 163 31.63 38.84 -35.56
CA LYS A 163 32.72 39.20 -34.61
C LYS A 163 32.30 39.39 -33.13
N GLU A 164 32.87 38.72 -32.13
CA GLU A 164 34.25 38.27 -31.90
C GLU A 164 34.37 36.82 -31.42
N GLU A 165 35.48 36.17 -31.76
CA GLU A 165 35.91 34.88 -31.21
C GLU A 165 36.61 35.07 -29.86
N GLU A 166 36.15 34.36 -28.84
CA GLU A 166 37.07 33.63 -27.95
C GLU A 166 36.42 32.30 -27.55
N SER A 167 37.20 31.25 -27.75
CA SER A 167 36.85 29.86 -27.56
C SER A 167 36.64 29.53 -26.08
N VAL A 168 35.63 28.70 -25.77
CA VAL A 168 35.71 27.53 -24.86
C VAL A 168 34.31 26.90 -24.72
N SER A 169 34.29 25.59 -24.97
CA SER A 169 33.25 24.60 -24.62
C SER A 169 32.29 25.00 -23.50
N SER A 170 30.98 25.04 -23.79
CA SER A 170 29.93 25.11 -22.76
C SER A 170 28.85 24.04 -22.99
N THR A 171 29.21 22.84 -22.56
CA THR A 171 28.41 21.97 -21.68
C THR A 171 27.13 22.61 -21.15
N PHE A 172 25.97 21.99 -21.37
CA PHE A 172 24.76 22.33 -20.63
C PHE A 172 24.92 21.89 -19.16
N SER A 173 25.45 22.83 -18.38
CA SER A 173 25.51 22.81 -16.93
C SER A 173 24.11 22.64 -16.35
N ILE A 174 23.99 21.64 -15.48
CA ILE A 174 23.02 21.66 -14.40
C ILE A 174 23.74 22.47 -13.33
N ASN A 175 23.48 23.77 -13.27
CA ASN A 175 23.79 24.55 -12.09
C ASN A 175 22.48 24.69 -11.32
N GLU A 176 22.25 23.77 -10.40
CA GLU A 176 21.75 24.18 -9.09
C GLU A 176 22.85 23.79 -8.11
N GLU A 177 23.37 24.82 -7.44
CA GLU A 177 24.19 24.66 -6.26
C GLU A 177 23.38 23.89 -5.23
N ASP A 178 23.90 22.76 -4.77
CA ASP A 178 23.45 22.25 -3.49
C ASP A 178 24.55 21.43 -2.80
N SER A 179 25.31 22.14 -1.98
CA SER A 179 26.06 21.54 -0.90
C SER A 179 25.17 21.47 0.34
N VAL A 180 24.88 20.25 0.80
CA VAL A 180 24.27 19.89 2.09
C VAL A 180 22.78 20.28 2.20
N ARG A 181 21.82 19.39 1.89
CA ARG A 181 21.31 18.37 2.84
C ARG A 181 20.17 17.56 2.21
N SER A 182 20.46 16.32 1.79
CA SER A 182 19.54 15.18 1.60
C SER A 182 18.03 15.38 1.90
N ARG A 183 17.29 16.11 1.03
CA ARG A 183 15.82 16.16 1.07
C ARG A 183 15.13 16.43 -0.27
N GLU A 184 15.84 16.91 -1.30
CA GLU A 184 15.22 17.41 -2.54
C GLU A 184 15.03 16.37 -3.66
N GLN A 185 15.52 15.14 -3.52
CA GLN A 185 15.40 14.12 -4.58
C GLN A 185 13.98 13.59 -4.83
N THR A 186 12.98 14.13 -4.11
CA THR A 186 11.59 13.69 -4.15
C THR A 186 10.68 14.68 -4.89
N GLU A 187 11.04 15.96 -4.92
CA GLU A 187 10.21 17.04 -5.47
C GLU A 187 10.16 17.01 -7.01
N ASP A 188 11.23 16.52 -7.65
CA ASP A 188 11.24 16.33 -9.11
C ASP A 188 10.29 15.22 -9.57
N LEU A 189 9.99 14.22 -8.72
CA LEU A 189 8.97 13.21 -9.03
C LEU A 189 7.55 13.72 -8.75
N GLU A 190 7.38 14.63 -7.78
CA GLU A 190 6.08 15.19 -7.38
C GLU A 190 5.46 16.11 -8.44
N LYS A 191 6.28 16.85 -9.20
CA LYS A 191 5.80 17.67 -10.35
C LYS A 191 5.24 16.85 -11.53
N ILE A 192 5.39 15.52 -11.52
CA ILE A 192 4.82 14.65 -12.58
C ILE A 192 3.32 14.49 -12.38
N GLU A 193 2.86 14.22 -11.16
CA GLU A 193 1.47 13.83 -10.90
C GLU A 193 0.52 15.04 -10.80
N GLU A 194 0.99 16.17 -10.27
CA GLU A 194 0.12 17.36 -10.10
C GLU A 194 -0.36 17.93 -11.44
N ASN A 195 0.45 17.86 -12.50
CA ASN A 195 0.09 18.37 -13.82
C ASN A 195 -0.92 17.48 -14.60
N PHE A 196 -1.22 16.26 -14.13
CA PHE A 196 -2.21 15.38 -14.80
C PHE A 196 -3.66 15.65 -14.37
N THR A 197 -3.90 16.41 -13.29
CA THR A 197 -5.24 16.58 -12.70
C THR A 197 -5.93 17.90 -13.05
N GLU A 198 -5.22 18.88 -13.61
CA GLU A 198 -5.74 20.25 -13.79
C GLU A 198 -6.10 20.65 -15.23
N SER A 199 -6.08 19.71 -16.18
CA SER A 199 -6.45 20.03 -17.57
C SER A 199 -7.49 19.07 -18.12
N ASN A 200 -8.76 19.29 -17.76
CA ASN A 200 -9.93 18.99 -18.61
C ASN A 200 -11.23 19.35 -17.87
N GLU A 201 -11.52 20.65 -17.75
CA GLU A 201 -12.91 21.12 -17.64
C GLU A 201 -13.01 22.41 -18.44
N ASN A 202 -13.72 22.32 -19.58
CA ASN A 202 -14.58 23.34 -20.18
C ASN A 202 -14.89 22.89 -21.60
N GLU A 203 -16.08 22.34 -21.81
CA GLU A 203 -16.98 22.79 -22.88
C GLU A 203 -18.36 22.16 -22.66
N GLU A 204 -19.35 23.04 -22.61
CA GLU A 204 -20.78 22.76 -22.53
C GLU A 204 -21.23 22.00 -23.78
N ASP A 205 -22.21 21.10 -23.68
CA ASP A 205 -23.13 20.95 -24.80
C ASP A 205 -24.54 20.51 -24.44
N LYS A 206 -25.48 21.04 -25.22
CA LYS A 206 -26.93 20.90 -25.10
C LYS A 206 -27.43 19.56 -25.67
N SER A 207 -28.49 19.09 -25.04
CA SER A 207 -29.50 18.08 -25.43
C SER A 207 -29.58 17.62 -26.90
N MET A 208 -29.72 16.31 -27.13
CA MET A 208 -30.98 15.70 -27.58
C MET A 208 -30.95 14.15 -27.59
N ASP A 209 -32.17 13.63 -27.44
CA ASP A 209 -32.66 12.27 -27.17
C ASP A 209 -32.54 11.28 -28.35
N LEU A 210 -32.43 9.96 -28.08
CA LEU A 210 -33.24 8.87 -28.68
C LEU A 210 -32.78 7.43 -28.33
N LYS A 211 -33.78 6.63 -27.92
CA LYS A 211 -33.92 5.16 -27.67
C LYS A 211 -33.54 4.27 -28.89
N TRP A 212 -33.39 2.93 -28.89
CA TRP A 212 -33.58 1.77 -27.97
C TRP A 212 -32.90 0.51 -28.61
N GLU A 213 -32.57 -0.52 -27.79
CA GLU A 213 -32.64 -2.00 -28.02
C GLU A 213 -31.87 -2.67 -29.20
N ASP A 214 -31.40 -3.93 -29.20
CA ASP A 214 -31.15 -5.05 -28.25
C ASP A 214 -30.33 -6.13 -29.05
N GLY A 215 -29.63 -7.08 -28.39
CA GLY A 215 -29.30 -8.40 -28.99
C GLY A 215 -27.84 -8.83 -29.33
N LYS A 216 -27.27 -9.68 -28.45
CA LYS A 216 -26.48 -10.92 -28.66
C LYS A 216 -25.19 -11.01 -29.56
N LEU A 217 -24.07 -11.25 -28.85
CA LEU A 217 -23.13 -12.41 -28.89
C LEU A 217 -22.24 -12.75 -30.13
N ARG A 218 -20.91 -12.71 -29.86
CA ARG A 218 -19.79 -13.59 -30.28
C ARG A 218 -18.92 -13.29 -31.54
N THR A 219 -17.62 -13.47 -31.27
CA THR A 219 -16.48 -13.92 -32.11
C THR A 219 -15.56 -12.92 -32.84
N LEU A 220 -14.26 -13.15 -32.58
CA LEU A 220 -13.04 -12.58 -33.15
C LEU A 220 -12.93 -12.74 -34.68
N SER A 221 -12.50 -11.69 -35.38
CA SER A 221 -11.58 -11.74 -36.53
C SER A 221 -11.25 -10.31 -37.01
N GLY A 222 -10.02 -10.11 -37.48
CA GLY A 222 -9.43 -8.79 -37.73
C GLY A 222 -9.67 -8.16 -39.11
N HIS A 223 -9.35 -6.85 -39.11
CA HIS A 223 -9.00 -5.94 -40.21
C HIS A 223 -10.07 -5.50 -41.24
N PHE A 224 -10.37 -4.18 -41.27
CA PHE A 224 -9.89 -3.23 -42.29
C PHE A 224 -10.30 -1.79 -41.90
N LEU A 225 -9.42 -0.81 -42.16
CA LEU A 225 -9.63 0.63 -41.91
C LEU A 225 -10.51 1.26 -42.99
N SER A 226 -11.48 2.08 -42.57
CA SER A 226 -12.06 3.16 -43.38
C SER A 226 -12.22 4.39 -42.48
N GLY A 227 -11.71 5.52 -42.96
CA GLY A 227 -11.52 6.73 -42.17
C GLY A 227 -12.77 7.58 -42.03
N GLN A 228 -12.98 8.12 -40.83
CA GLN A 228 -13.41 9.49 -40.61
C GLN A 228 -13.27 9.83 -39.12
N GLY A 229 -12.67 10.98 -38.83
CA GLY A 229 -12.29 11.37 -37.47
C GLY A 229 -13.48 11.49 -36.54
N LYS A 230 -13.41 10.78 -35.41
CA LYS A 230 -14.21 11.03 -34.19
C LYS A 230 -13.37 10.72 -32.95
N ASN A 231 -13.58 11.53 -31.92
CA ASN A 231 -12.92 11.49 -30.62
C ASN A 231 -12.92 10.08 -30.02
N VAL A 232 -11.74 9.55 -29.70
CA VAL A 232 -11.58 8.26 -29.01
C VAL A 232 -11.90 8.47 -27.52
N ARG A 233 -13.08 8.03 -27.07
CA ARG A 233 -13.32 7.77 -25.64
C ARG A 233 -12.54 6.51 -25.25
N ILE A 234 -11.52 6.69 -24.42
CA ILE A 234 -10.71 5.60 -23.88
C ILE A 234 -11.48 4.97 -22.72
N ASN A 235 -11.96 3.75 -22.90
CA ASN A 235 -12.40 2.90 -21.78
C ASN A 235 -11.24 2.00 -21.37
N ILE A 236 -10.78 2.15 -20.13
CA ILE A 236 -9.63 1.44 -19.55
C ILE A 236 -10.15 0.21 -18.77
N PRO A 237 -9.73 -1.02 -19.10
CA PRO A 237 -9.95 -2.17 -18.23
C PRO A 237 -8.96 -2.15 -17.04
N LEU A 238 -9.44 -2.59 -15.89
CA LEU A 238 -8.74 -2.57 -14.60
C LEU A 238 -7.57 -3.59 -14.57
N THR A 239 -6.35 -3.20 -14.96
CA THR A 239 -5.11 -3.96 -14.69
C THR A 239 -3.90 -3.07 -14.39
N THR A 240 -2.93 -3.64 -13.68
CA THR A 240 -1.70 -3.09 -13.03
C THR A 240 -1.10 -1.79 -13.63
N PRO A 241 -0.74 -0.78 -12.81
CA PRO A 241 -0.22 0.53 -13.24
C PRO A 241 0.97 0.47 -14.20
N SER A 242 1.83 -0.54 -14.07
CA SER A 242 3.03 -0.74 -14.90
C SER A 242 2.73 -1.09 -16.36
N GLN A 243 1.58 -1.71 -16.67
CA GLN A 243 1.14 -1.94 -18.04
C GLN A 243 0.50 -0.66 -18.61
N THR A 244 -0.26 0.06 -17.78
CA THR A 244 -0.81 1.38 -18.10
C THR A 244 0.29 2.37 -18.46
N PHE A 245 1.42 2.40 -17.75
CA PHE A 245 2.56 3.26 -18.09
C PHE A 245 3.25 2.88 -19.41
N SER A 246 3.31 1.59 -19.73
CA SER A 246 3.87 1.11 -21.01
C SER A 246 2.95 1.43 -22.18
N GLU A 247 1.63 1.28 -22.01
CA GLU A 247 0.61 1.68 -22.98
C GLU A 247 0.54 3.19 -23.15
N ILE A 248 0.59 3.98 -22.07
CA ILE A 248 0.67 5.45 -22.15
C ILE A 248 1.97 5.88 -22.84
N SER A 249 3.11 5.24 -22.54
CA SER A 249 4.38 5.52 -23.24
C SER A 249 4.27 5.22 -24.72
N TYR A 250 3.66 4.08 -25.08
CA TYR A 250 3.44 3.69 -26.47
C TYR A 250 2.48 4.64 -27.18
N LEU A 251 1.36 5.01 -26.56
CA LEU A 251 0.35 5.93 -27.11
C LEU A 251 0.88 7.36 -27.25
N VAL A 252 1.67 7.84 -26.28
CA VAL A 252 2.34 9.15 -26.37
C VAL A 252 3.40 9.14 -27.47
N MET A 253 4.14 8.04 -27.60
CA MET A 253 5.13 7.87 -28.67
C MET A 253 4.44 7.75 -30.05
N GLU A 254 3.34 7.02 -30.13
CA GLU A 254 2.52 6.85 -31.33
C GLU A 254 1.86 8.18 -31.75
N ASP A 255 1.40 9.02 -30.81
CA ASP A 255 0.88 10.36 -31.12
C ASP A 255 1.99 11.33 -31.59
N LEU A 256 3.24 11.13 -31.15
CA LEU A 256 4.41 11.82 -31.71
C LEU A 256 4.71 11.35 -33.14
N PHE A 257 4.54 10.06 -33.45
CA PHE A 257 4.73 9.49 -34.79
C PHE A 257 3.59 9.82 -35.76
N ASN A 258 2.33 9.74 -35.34
CA ASN A 258 1.18 10.02 -36.20
C ASN A 258 1.10 11.50 -36.61
N LYS A 259 1.66 12.41 -35.81
CA LYS A 259 1.86 13.82 -36.18
C LYS A 259 3.08 14.09 -37.06
N SER A 260 4.08 13.21 -37.09
CA SER A 260 5.18 13.29 -38.05
C SER A 260 4.83 12.65 -39.40
N SER A 261 3.94 11.64 -39.41
CA SER A 261 3.50 10.89 -40.58
C SER A 261 2.40 11.61 -41.39
N ARG A 262 1.47 12.35 -40.76
CA ARG A 262 0.41 13.11 -41.47
C ARG A 262 0.85 14.53 -41.84
N LYS A 263 1.74 14.67 -42.83
CA LYS A 263 1.80 15.75 -43.86
C LYS A 263 3.18 15.73 -44.55
N CYS A 264 3.28 14.99 -45.64
CA CYS A 264 4.10 15.42 -46.78
C CYS A 264 3.18 16.24 -47.70
N ASN A 265 2.93 17.50 -47.35
CA ASN A 265 2.47 18.51 -48.31
C ASN A 265 3.65 19.44 -48.60
N PRO A 266 3.86 19.93 -49.84
CA PRO A 266 5.08 20.64 -50.24
C PRO A 266 5.20 22.10 -49.74
N GLU A 267 4.49 22.48 -48.67
CA GLU A 267 4.54 23.85 -48.15
C GLU A 267 4.83 23.87 -46.64
N GLY A 268 6.08 24.20 -46.31
CA GLY A 268 6.45 25.11 -45.20
C GLY A 268 5.99 24.82 -43.76
N GLY A 269 5.52 23.62 -43.41
CA GLY A 269 5.04 23.31 -42.06
C GLY A 269 6.14 22.83 -41.10
N VAL A 270 6.70 23.75 -40.31
CA VAL A 270 7.72 23.46 -39.28
C VAL A 270 7.18 22.50 -38.21
N LEU A 271 7.74 21.28 -38.14
CA LEU A 271 7.50 20.32 -37.05
C LEU A 271 8.09 20.87 -35.73
N ARG A 272 7.28 21.55 -34.91
CA ARG A 272 7.64 22.06 -33.58
C ARG A 272 7.61 20.91 -32.55
N VAL A 273 8.73 20.21 -32.38
CA VAL A 273 8.90 19.28 -31.23
C VAL A 273 8.99 20.11 -29.95
N ASN A 274 8.00 19.99 -29.07
CA ASN A 274 7.94 20.76 -27.84
C ASN A 274 8.94 20.23 -26.79
N LYS A 275 9.82 21.11 -26.27
CA LYS A 275 10.84 20.81 -25.26
C LYS A 275 10.25 20.12 -24.01
N THR A 276 9.02 20.48 -23.62
CA THR A 276 8.33 19.87 -22.46
C THR A 276 7.97 18.41 -22.70
N ARG A 277 7.52 18.07 -23.92
CA ARG A 277 7.20 16.67 -24.30
C ARG A 277 8.43 15.80 -24.37
N LEU A 278 9.55 16.33 -24.86
CA LEU A 278 10.83 15.63 -24.91
C LEU A 278 11.36 15.34 -23.50
N HIS A 279 11.27 16.32 -22.59
CA HIS A 279 11.63 16.13 -21.19
C HIS A 279 10.71 15.14 -20.47
N HIS A 280 9.41 15.16 -20.78
CA HIS A 280 8.45 14.19 -20.26
C HIS A 280 8.78 12.76 -20.72
N ALA A 281 9.03 12.57 -22.02
CA ALA A 281 9.43 11.26 -22.57
C ALA A 281 10.73 10.74 -21.94
N GLU A 282 11.73 11.61 -21.77
CA GLU A 282 12.97 11.29 -21.06
C GLU A 282 12.71 10.80 -19.63
N LYS A 283 11.82 11.49 -18.91
CA LYS A 283 11.46 11.14 -17.53
C LYS A 283 10.73 9.81 -17.44
N MET A 284 9.81 9.53 -18.37
CA MET A 284 9.10 8.26 -18.46
C MET A 284 10.06 7.10 -18.75
N ILE A 285 10.94 7.26 -19.74
CA ILE A 285 11.93 6.23 -20.10
C ILE A 285 12.87 5.98 -18.91
N LYS A 286 13.34 7.04 -18.24
CA LYS A 286 14.13 6.92 -17.00
C LYS A 286 13.41 6.11 -15.92
N GLY A 287 12.12 6.37 -15.70
CA GLY A 287 11.29 5.59 -14.78
C GLY A 287 11.17 4.12 -15.20
N GLY A 288 10.96 3.86 -16.49
CA GLY A 288 10.89 2.52 -17.06
C GLY A 288 12.14 1.68 -16.81
N PHE A 289 13.35 2.25 -17.01
CA PHE A 289 14.61 1.58 -16.70
C PHE A 289 14.78 1.28 -15.20
N ILE A 290 14.38 2.20 -14.32
CA ILE A 290 14.42 1.99 -12.86
C ILE A 290 13.53 0.80 -12.45
N GLU A 291 12.31 0.72 -13.00
CA GLU A 291 11.40 -0.39 -12.71
C GLU A 291 11.90 -1.73 -13.27
N LEU A 292 12.40 -1.73 -14.51
CA LEU A 292 12.99 -2.90 -15.13
C LEU A 292 14.13 -3.44 -14.28
N TYR A 293 15.05 -2.57 -13.86
CA TYR A 293 16.18 -2.94 -13.04
C TYR A 293 15.77 -3.55 -11.69
N LYS A 294 14.73 -3.00 -11.04
CA LYS A 294 14.14 -3.61 -9.83
C LYS A 294 13.57 -5.01 -10.11
N GLY A 295 12.84 -5.16 -11.22
CA GLY A 295 12.27 -6.45 -11.63
C GLY A 295 13.34 -7.52 -11.86
N LEU A 296 14.44 -7.16 -12.52
CA LEU A 296 15.60 -8.04 -12.71
C LEU A 296 16.25 -8.42 -11.36
N GLY A 297 16.39 -7.46 -10.44
CA GLY A 297 16.88 -7.70 -9.08
C GLY A 297 16.01 -8.71 -8.31
N TYR A 298 14.67 -8.58 -8.39
CA TYR A 298 13.74 -9.55 -7.81
C TYR A 298 13.91 -10.95 -8.41
N LEU A 299 14.12 -11.05 -9.72
CA LEU A 299 14.33 -12.34 -10.37
C LEU A 299 15.66 -12.99 -9.93
N ASN A 300 16.69 -12.20 -9.68
CA ASN A 300 17.95 -12.66 -9.10
C ASN A 300 17.77 -13.14 -7.64
N ASP A 301 17.02 -12.39 -6.82
CA ASP A 301 16.67 -12.82 -5.46
C ASP A 301 15.86 -14.13 -5.47
N TYR A 302 14.92 -14.26 -6.42
CA TYR A 302 14.15 -15.48 -6.63
C TYR A 302 15.05 -16.68 -6.94
N ARG A 303 16.04 -16.55 -7.83
CA ARG A 303 17.04 -17.59 -8.11
C ARG A 303 17.77 -18.02 -6.85
N ASN A 304 18.34 -17.06 -6.12
CA ASN A 304 19.15 -17.32 -4.92
C ASN A 304 18.37 -17.98 -3.80
N LEU A 305 17.15 -17.49 -3.52
CA LEU A 305 16.29 -18.04 -2.47
C LEU A 305 15.82 -19.46 -2.78
N ASN A 306 15.44 -19.76 -4.03
CA ASN A 306 15.02 -21.11 -4.42
C ASN A 306 16.20 -22.09 -4.40
N LEU A 307 17.38 -21.72 -4.89
CA LEU A 307 18.59 -22.55 -4.77
C LEU A 307 18.88 -22.89 -3.30
N LEU A 308 18.83 -21.88 -2.42
CA LEU A 308 19.04 -22.07 -0.99
C LEU A 308 17.96 -22.97 -0.36
N ALA A 309 16.70 -22.86 -0.80
CA ALA A 309 15.62 -23.73 -0.35
C ALA A 309 15.88 -25.21 -0.72
N PHE A 310 16.30 -25.48 -1.96
CA PHE A 310 16.68 -26.82 -2.42
C PHE A 310 17.87 -27.38 -1.62
N ILE A 311 18.94 -26.60 -1.43
CA ILE A 311 20.09 -27.01 -0.61
C ILE A 311 19.65 -27.37 0.82
N LYS A 312 18.80 -26.55 1.43
CA LYS A 312 18.36 -26.73 2.83
C LYS A 312 17.41 -27.91 2.98
N ILE A 313 16.54 -28.19 2.00
CA ILE A 313 15.61 -29.32 2.09
C ILE A 313 16.32 -30.65 1.83
N LEU A 314 17.24 -30.70 0.86
CA LEU A 314 18.08 -31.87 0.59
C LEU A 314 18.99 -32.19 1.77
N LYS A 315 19.67 -31.18 2.35
CA LYS A 315 20.44 -31.37 3.60
C LYS A 315 19.60 -31.93 4.75
N LYS A 316 18.32 -31.55 4.81
CA LYS A 316 17.40 -32.06 5.82
C LYS A 316 16.98 -33.50 5.52
N PHE A 317 16.81 -33.85 4.25
CA PHE A 317 16.53 -35.22 3.82
C PHE A 317 17.68 -36.14 4.20
N ASP A 318 18.91 -35.84 3.74
CA ASP A 318 20.11 -36.63 4.01
C ASP A 318 20.33 -36.85 5.51
N LYS A 319 20.10 -35.80 6.32
CA LYS A 319 20.21 -35.90 7.78
C LYS A 319 19.18 -36.84 8.41
N VAL A 320 18.00 -36.97 7.82
CA VAL A 320 16.89 -37.79 8.36
C VAL A 320 16.97 -39.23 7.87
N THR A 321 17.40 -39.45 6.62
CA THR A 321 17.46 -40.77 6.02
C THR A 321 18.85 -41.41 6.08
N GLU A 322 19.87 -40.66 6.51
CA GLU A 322 21.29 -41.09 6.54
C GLU A 322 21.81 -41.54 5.18
N LYS A 323 21.25 -40.97 4.09
CA LYS A 323 21.63 -41.25 2.70
C LYS A 323 22.22 -40.01 2.06
N GLN A 324 23.12 -40.18 1.10
CA GLN A 324 23.85 -39.06 0.46
C GLN A 324 23.22 -38.66 -0.88
N ILE A 325 22.04 -38.03 -0.86
CA ILE A 325 21.33 -37.62 -2.09
C ILE A 325 21.60 -36.17 -2.46
N LEU A 326 21.95 -35.32 -1.47
CA LEU A 326 22.27 -33.92 -1.71
C LEU A 326 23.23 -33.73 -2.89
N PRO A 327 24.37 -34.46 -3.02
CA PRO A 327 25.30 -34.23 -4.13
C PRO A 327 24.69 -34.55 -5.51
N ILE A 328 23.81 -35.54 -5.57
CA ILE A 328 23.19 -36.04 -6.81
C ILE A 328 22.13 -35.05 -7.30
N TYR A 329 21.15 -34.73 -6.44
CA TYR A 329 20.05 -33.86 -6.83
C TYR A 329 20.49 -32.39 -6.93
N LEU A 330 21.43 -31.94 -6.10
CA LEU A 330 21.93 -30.56 -6.17
C LEU A 330 22.61 -30.28 -7.51
N LYS A 331 23.35 -31.23 -8.07
CA LYS A 331 23.94 -31.10 -9.41
C LYS A 331 22.88 -30.83 -10.49
N VAL A 332 21.70 -31.43 -10.35
CA VAL A 332 20.56 -31.20 -11.25
C VAL A 332 19.98 -29.80 -11.04
N VAL A 333 19.79 -29.38 -9.79
CA VAL A 333 19.29 -28.04 -9.47
C VAL A 333 20.26 -26.96 -9.97
N GLU A 334 21.56 -27.14 -9.76
CA GLU A 334 22.60 -26.21 -10.20
C GLU A 334 22.69 -26.10 -11.72
N SER A 335 22.53 -27.23 -12.43
CA SER A 335 22.51 -27.27 -13.90
C SER A 335 21.17 -26.87 -14.52
N SER A 336 20.13 -26.68 -13.72
CA SER A 336 18.81 -26.29 -14.22
C SER A 336 18.76 -24.83 -14.67
N TYR A 337 17.84 -24.54 -15.60
CA TYR A 337 17.82 -23.26 -16.31
C TYR A 337 17.74 -22.04 -15.39
N PHE A 338 16.91 -22.09 -14.33
CA PHE A 338 16.74 -20.95 -13.42
C PHE A 338 18.05 -20.56 -12.71
N ASN A 339 18.99 -21.50 -12.58
CA ASN A 339 20.29 -21.25 -11.96
C ASN A 339 21.41 -21.09 -12.98
N ASN A 340 21.34 -21.70 -14.17
CA ASN A 340 22.43 -21.61 -15.15
C ASN A 340 22.30 -20.39 -16.08
N SER A 341 21.12 -19.81 -16.23
CA SER A 341 20.95 -18.62 -17.08
C SER A 341 21.65 -17.39 -16.50
N ASP A 342 22.55 -16.80 -17.28
CA ASP A 342 23.28 -15.57 -16.98
C ASP A 342 22.67 -14.32 -17.64
N LYS A 343 21.62 -14.51 -18.46
CA LYS A 343 20.98 -13.43 -19.23
C LYS A 343 20.50 -12.28 -18.35
N VAL A 344 19.84 -12.59 -17.22
CA VAL A 344 19.34 -11.58 -16.28
C VAL A 344 20.48 -10.74 -15.72
N VAL A 345 21.59 -11.38 -15.30
CA VAL A 345 22.74 -10.68 -14.71
C VAL A 345 23.43 -9.80 -15.75
N LYS A 346 23.71 -10.35 -16.94
CA LYS A 346 24.27 -9.59 -18.06
C LYS A 346 23.39 -8.41 -18.46
N PHE A 347 22.07 -8.61 -18.46
CA PHE A 347 21.14 -7.56 -18.82
C PHE A 347 21.00 -6.49 -17.73
N MET A 348 21.16 -6.84 -16.46
CA MET A 348 21.29 -5.86 -15.39
C MET A 348 22.51 -4.96 -15.62
N ASP A 349 23.68 -5.54 -15.94
CA ASP A 349 24.90 -4.79 -16.22
C ASP A 349 24.70 -3.86 -17.44
N GLU A 350 24.06 -4.34 -18.51
CA GLU A 350 23.73 -3.51 -19.69
C GLU A 350 22.80 -2.35 -19.32
N VAL A 351 21.78 -2.57 -18.49
CA VAL A 351 20.89 -1.51 -18.00
C VAL A 351 21.65 -0.49 -17.14
N GLU A 352 22.59 -0.93 -16.30
CA GLU A 352 23.44 -0.02 -15.51
C GLU A 352 24.26 0.88 -16.43
N GLU A 353 24.95 0.32 -17.42
CA GLU A 353 25.76 1.06 -18.39
C GLU A 353 24.92 2.04 -19.21
N LEU A 354 23.77 1.61 -19.75
CA LEU A 354 22.84 2.46 -20.50
C LEU A 354 22.33 3.61 -19.63
N PHE A 355 22.05 3.36 -18.35
CA PHE A 355 21.56 4.38 -17.44
C PHE A 355 22.65 5.40 -17.08
N VAL A 356 23.88 4.93 -16.84
CA VAL A 356 25.05 5.76 -16.57
C VAL A 356 25.32 6.71 -17.73
N LYS A 357 25.32 6.17 -18.95
CA LYS A 357 25.58 6.91 -20.19
C LYS A 357 24.51 7.97 -20.46
N ASN A 358 23.23 7.59 -20.39
CA ASN A 358 22.14 8.43 -20.88
C ASN A 358 21.53 9.36 -19.82
N PHE A 359 21.59 9.00 -18.52
CA PHE A 359 20.93 9.77 -17.46
C PHE A 359 21.86 10.28 -16.35
N ALA A 360 23.04 9.69 -16.17
CA ALA A 360 23.96 10.07 -15.08
C ALA A 360 25.22 10.80 -15.53
N LYS A 361 25.31 11.18 -16.82
CA LYS A 361 26.47 11.90 -17.39
C LYS A 361 27.81 11.18 -17.10
N GLY A 362 27.81 9.85 -17.08
CA GLY A 362 29.00 9.04 -16.76
C GLY A 362 29.26 8.79 -15.27
N ASP A 363 28.48 9.37 -14.35
CA ASP A 363 28.64 9.13 -12.90
C ASP A 363 27.91 7.84 -12.46
N HIS A 364 28.69 6.78 -12.25
CA HIS A 364 28.21 5.50 -11.77
C HIS A 364 27.54 5.57 -10.38
N ARG A 365 28.07 6.38 -9.45
CA ARG A 365 27.50 6.50 -8.10
C ARG A 365 26.12 7.15 -8.15
N LYS A 366 25.97 8.20 -8.98
CA LYS A 366 24.70 8.87 -9.22
C LYS A 366 23.69 7.91 -9.85
N ALA A 367 24.08 7.15 -10.87
CA ALA A 367 23.21 6.13 -11.49
C ALA A 367 22.74 5.09 -10.47
N MET A 368 23.66 4.56 -9.66
CA MET A 368 23.32 3.49 -8.72
C MET A 368 22.44 3.95 -7.58
N LYS A 369 22.48 5.25 -7.23
CA LYS A 369 21.53 5.87 -6.29
C LYS A 369 20.09 5.86 -6.84
N TYR A 370 19.91 5.97 -8.16
CA TYR A 370 18.60 5.87 -8.82
C TYR A 370 18.13 4.42 -9.01
N LEU A 371 19.02 3.53 -9.48
CA LEU A 371 18.70 2.13 -9.81
C LEU A 371 18.54 1.25 -8.57
N ARG A 372 19.37 1.46 -7.54
CA ARG A 372 19.30 0.78 -6.24
C ARG A 372 18.89 1.79 -5.15
N PRO A 373 17.65 2.32 -5.16
CA PRO A 373 17.19 3.07 -4.00
C PRO A 373 17.25 2.12 -2.81
N ILE A 374 17.94 2.50 -1.75
CA ILE A 374 18.07 1.70 -0.54
C ILE A 374 16.66 1.51 0.03
N HIS A 375 15.99 0.40 -0.32
CA HIS A 375 14.60 0.10 0.06
C HIS A 375 14.45 -0.11 1.57
N HIS A 376 15.57 -0.18 2.28
CA HIS A 376 15.66 -0.13 3.73
C HIS A 376 16.57 1.02 4.15
N LYS A 377 16.11 2.28 4.05
CA LYS A 377 16.63 3.29 4.99
C LYS A 377 16.47 2.65 6.36
N LYS A 378 17.59 2.31 7.03
CA LYS A 378 17.60 1.81 8.41
C LYS A 378 16.59 2.68 9.16
N GLU A 379 15.55 2.05 9.72
CA GLU A 379 14.61 2.79 10.55
C GLU A 379 15.45 3.53 11.60
N SER A 380 15.31 4.85 11.66
CA SER A 380 16.16 5.64 12.54
C SER A 380 15.84 5.21 13.96
N HIS A 381 16.80 4.61 14.65
CA HIS A 381 16.68 4.25 16.06
C HIS A 381 16.25 5.46 16.91
N ALA A 382 16.59 6.67 16.47
CA ALA A 382 16.14 7.91 17.09
C ALA A 382 14.62 8.07 17.10
N ILE A 383 13.91 7.74 16.01
CA ILE A 383 12.44 7.85 15.98
C ILE A 383 11.81 6.92 17.02
N THR A 384 12.31 5.69 17.11
CA THR A 384 11.81 4.71 18.10
C THR A 384 12.11 5.16 19.53
N PHE A 385 13.30 5.72 19.77
CA PHE A 385 13.66 6.32 21.06
C PHE A 385 12.70 7.47 21.43
N PHE A 386 12.44 8.41 20.52
CA PHE A 386 11.53 9.53 20.80
C PHE A 386 10.09 9.06 21.03
N ILE A 387 9.59 8.08 20.27
CA ILE A 387 8.27 7.48 20.56
C ILE A 387 8.22 6.98 22.01
N GLY A 388 9.24 6.25 22.46
CA GLY A 388 9.35 5.77 23.83
C GLY A 388 9.43 6.89 24.87
N LEU A 389 10.26 7.91 24.62
CA LEU A 389 10.41 9.07 25.48
C LEU A 389 9.08 9.81 25.68
N PHE A 390 8.40 10.18 24.58
CA PHE A 390 7.12 10.89 24.67
C PHE A 390 6.02 10.03 25.26
N THR A 391 6.01 8.71 25.02
CA THR A 391 5.07 7.81 25.69
C THR A 391 5.30 7.80 27.21
N GLY A 392 6.56 7.74 27.66
CA GLY A 392 6.91 7.83 29.08
C GLY A 392 6.53 9.16 29.71
N CYS A 393 6.85 10.28 29.03
CA CYS A 393 6.47 11.62 29.46
C CYS A 393 4.94 11.78 29.55
N PHE A 394 4.20 11.28 28.57
CA PHE A 394 2.73 11.31 28.58
C PHE A 394 2.19 10.64 29.85
N TRP A 395 2.60 9.42 30.17
CA TRP A 395 2.11 8.71 31.35
C TRP A 395 2.51 9.39 32.66
N ALA A 396 3.73 9.94 32.75
CA ALA A 396 4.17 10.70 33.92
C ALA A 396 3.33 11.99 34.12
N LEU A 397 3.15 12.78 33.06
CA LEU A 397 2.35 14.00 33.10
C LEU A 397 0.87 13.71 33.34
N PHE A 398 0.34 12.62 32.78
CA PHE A 398 -1.03 12.20 33.00
C PHE A 398 -1.25 11.76 34.46
N GLY A 399 -0.33 10.99 35.03
CA GLY A 399 -0.35 10.65 36.46
C GLY A 399 -0.30 11.89 37.35
N ALA A 400 0.56 12.86 37.03
CA ALA A 400 0.63 14.14 37.74
C ALA A 400 -0.68 14.94 37.61
N TYR A 401 -1.28 14.97 36.42
CA TYR A 401 -2.58 15.62 36.18
C TYR A 401 -3.69 14.99 37.02
N VAL A 402 -3.79 13.65 37.03
CA VAL A 402 -4.78 12.92 37.83
C VAL A 402 -4.58 13.16 39.33
N LEU A 403 -3.33 13.13 39.81
CA LEU A 403 -3.01 13.40 41.21
C LEU A 403 -3.40 14.84 41.60
N MET A 404 -3.01 15.83 40.80
CA MET A 404 -3.37 17.24 41.01
C MET A 404 -4.89 17.42 40.98
N ALA A 405 -5.59 16.78 40.05
CA ALA A 405 -7.04 16.87 39.95
C ALA A 405 -7.74 16.26 41.18
N HIS A 406 -7.17 15.19 41.76
CA HIS A 406 -7.66 14.60 42.99
C HIS A 406 -7.40 15.51 44.20
N LEU A 407 -6.17 16.02 44.35
CA LEU A 407 -5.77 16.90 45.47
C LEU A 407 -6.57 18.21 45.49
N THR A 408 -6.89 18.75 44.33
CA THR A 408 -7.70 19.98 44.18
C THR A 408 -9.19 19.77 44.39
N GLY A 409 -9.64 18.53 44.62
CA GLY A 409 -11.05 18.22 44.84
C GLY A 409 -11.92 18.48 43.61
N LEU A 410 -11.35 18.50 42.39
CA LEU A 410 -12.10 18.70 41.14
C LEU A 410 -13.17 17.65 40.89
N TYR A 411 -13.05 16.46 41.51
CA TYR A 411 -14.03 15.39 41.44
C TYR A 411 -15.13 15.45 42.53
N LYS A 412 -15.11 16.45 43.43
CA LYS A 412 -16.20 16.65 44.41
C LYS A 412 -17.40 17.33 43.74
N ARG A 413 -18.58 16.72 43.89
CA ARG A 413 -19.82 16.95 43.12
C ARG A 413 -20.44 18.36 43.23
N HIS A 414 -20.00 19.24 44.14
CA HIS A 414 -20.80 20.41 44.54
C HIS A 414 -20.29 21.80 44.08
N GLN A 415 -19.03 21.97 43.65
CA GLN A 415 -18.47 23.30 43.27
C GLN A 415 -17.70 23.34 41.93
N ASN A 416 -17.24 22.20 41.40
CA ASN A 416 -16.34 22.15 40.24
C ASN A 416 -16.95 21.54 38.96
N SER A 417 -18.28 21.44 38.84
CA SER A 417 -18.92 20.90 37.61
C SER A 417 -18.56 21.75 36.38
N LEU A 418 -18.38 23.05 36.56
CA LEU A 418 -18.05 24.02 35.51
C LEU A 418 -16.68 23.76 34.86
N TYR A 419 -15.69 23.27 35.61
CA TYR A 419 -14.38 22.91 35.05
C TYR A 419 -14.47 21.65 34.20
N MET A 420 -15.21 20.65 34.69
CA MET A 420 -15.39 19.40 33.94
C MET A 420 -16.20 19.63 32.66
N GLU A 421 -17.20 20.51 32.68
CA GLU A 421 -18.01 20.85 31.50
C GLU A 421 -17.21 21.54 30.38
N THR A 422 -16.10 22.24 30.70
CA THR A 422 -15.25 22.91 29.70
C THR A 422 -14.06 22.10 29.24
N VAL A 423 -13.38 21.43 30.17
CA VAL A 423 -12.18 20.66 29.84
C VAL A 423 -12.56 19.33 29.19
N TYR A 424 -13.74 18.78 29.49
CA TYR A 424 -14.19 17.52 28.91
C TYR A 424 -14.34 17.58 27.38
N PRO A 425 -15.00 18.58 26.76
CA PRO A 425 -15.05 18.69 25.30
C PRO A 425 -13.65 18.82 24.66
N VAL A 426 -12.74 19.61 25.25
CA VAL A 426 -11.35 19.77 24.77
C VAL A 426 -10.62 18.42 24.80
N LEU A 427 -10.66 17.76 25.96
CA LEU A 427 -10.04 16.46 26.16
C LEU A 427 -10.66 15.42 25.23
N SER A 428 -11.98 15.42 25.06
CA SER A 428 -12.71 14.52 24.16
C SER A 428 -12.24 14.65 22.71
N VAL A 429 -12.14 15.88 22.18
CA VAL A 429 -11.67 16.11 20.80
C VAL A 429 -10.26 15.54 20.61
N PHE A 430 -9.32 15.91 21.46
CA PHE A 430 -7.93 15.47 21.34
C PHE A 430 -7.77 13.97 21.61
N SER A 431 -8.43 13.42 22.63
CA SER A 431 -8.38 12.00 22.96
C SER A 431 -8.95 11.13 21.85
N LEU A 432 -10.11 11.48 21.28
CA LEU A 432 -10.71 10.73 20.17
C LEU A 432 -9.87 10.84 18.89
N MET A 433 -9.34 12.03 18.58
CA MET A 433 -8.47 12.25 17.43
C MET A 433 -7.17 11.44 17.52
N PHE A 434 -6.48 11.48 18.66
CA PHE A 434 -5.23 10.73 18.82
C PHE A 434 -5.45 9.23 19.01
N LEU A 435 -6.57 8.82 19.61
CA LEU A 435 -6.96 7.41 19.60
C LEU A 435 -7.15 6.91 18.16
N HIS A 436 -7.79 7.70 17.29
CA HIS A 436 -7.93 7.36 15.89
C HIS A 436 -6.56 7.23 15.18
N PHE A 437 -5.64 8.18 15.40
CA PHE A 437 -4.28 8.11 14.85
C PHE A 437 -3.49 6.91 15.37
N PHE A 438 -3.62 6.59 16.65
CA PHE A 438 -3.00 5.39 17.23
C PHE A 438 -3.52 4.11 16.56
N LEU A 439 -4.85 4.00 16.43
CA LEU A 439 -5.49 2.85 15.76
C LEU A 439 -5.11 2.78 14.27
N TYR A 440 -4.96 3.93 13.60
CA TYR A 440 -4.46 4.00 12.23
C TYR A 440 -2.99 3.52 12.14
N GLY A 441 -2.14 3.88 13.09
CA GLY A 441 -0.78 3.33 13.22
C GLY A 441 -0.78 1.81 13.40
N CYS A 442 -1.67 1.28 14.25
CA CYS A 442 -1.87 -0.16 14.42
C CYS A 442 -2.33 -0.85 13.13
N ASN A 443 -3.24 -0.22 12.39
CA ASN A 443 -3.70 -0.66 11.07
C ASN A 443 -2.52 -0.82 10.10
N ILE A 444 -1.65 0.19 9.99
CA ILE A 444 -0.46 0.12 9.11
C ILE A 444 0.46 -1.03 9.54
N ILE A 445 0.70 -1.21 10.84
CA ILE A 445 1.49 -2.36 11.34
C ILE A 445 0.83 -3.68 10.93
N ALA A 446 -0.48 -3.82 11.13
CA ALA A 446 -1.21 -5.02 10.79
C ALA A 446 -1.10 -5.32 9.29
N TRP A 447 -1.36 -4.35 8.43
CA TRP A 447 -1.28 -4.50 6.97
C TRP A 447 0.12 -4.86 6.49
N ARG A 448 1.17 -4.26 7.08
CA ARG A 448 2.56 -4.65 6.79
C ARG A 448 2.87 -6.08 7.23
N LYS A 449 2.44 -6.48 8.43
CA LYS A 449 2.65 -7.85 8.95
C LYS A 449 1.90 -8.89 8.12
N THR A 450 0.72 -8.55 7.62
CA THR A 450 -0.10 -9.42 6.78
C THR A 450 0.23 -9.31 5.29
N ARG A 451 1.22 -8.47 4.92
CA ARG A 451 1.66 -8.22 3.54
C ARG A 451 0.55 -7.71 2.61
N ILE A 452 -0.44 -7.02 3.17
CA ILE A 452 -1.47 -6.33 2.37
C ILE A 452 -0.82 -5.10 1.74
N ASN A 453 -0.90 -4.97 0.42
CA ASN A 453 -0.37 -3.82 -0.31
C ASN A 453 -1.33 -2.62 -0.21
N TYR A 454 -1.48 -2.05 0.99
CA TYR A 454 -2.34 -0.89 1.24
C TYR A 454 -1.96 0.34 0.42
N ARG A 455 -0.71 0.43 -0.05
CA ARG A 455 -0.26 1.50 -0.95
C ARG A 455 -0.98 1.44 -2.28
N PHE A 456 -1.05 0.24 -2.84
CA PHE A 456 -1.81 0.00 -4.07
C PHE A 456 -3.31 0.23 -3.85
N ILE A 457 -3.87 -0.30 -2.75
CA ILE A 457 -5.31 -0.20 -2.45
C ILE A 457 -5.77 1.26 -2.31
N PHE A 458 -4.97 2.09 -1.64
CA PHE A 458 -5.29 3.50 -1.42
C PHE A 458 -4.70 4.42 -2.49
N GLU A 459 -4.07 3.88 -3.53
CA GLU A 459 -3.40 4.64 -4.59
C GLU A 459 -2.40 5.68 -4.05
N ILE A 460 -1.74 5.34 -2.94
CA ILE A 460 -0.78 6.25 -2.27
C ILE A 460 0.57 6.15 -2.97
N VAL A 461 1.03 7.32 -3.43
CA VAL A 461 2.36 7.50 -4.03
C VAL A 461 3.44 7.09 -3.01
N PRO A 462 4.40 6.20 -3.35
CA PRO A 462 5.38 5.65 -2.41
C PRO A 462 6.24 6.69 -1.67
N THR A 463 6.38 7.89 -2.22
CA THR A 463 7.19 8.99 -1.68
C THR A 463 6.46 9.82 -0.63
N LYS A 464 5.12 9.84 -0.64
CA LYS A 464 4.28 10.64 0.26
C LYS A 464 3.75 9.82 1.46
N GLU A 465 4.20 8.58 1.60
CA GLU A 465 3.71 7.65 2.62
C GLU A 465 4.18 8.03 4.04
N LEU A 466 3.22 8.24 4.94
CA LEU A 466 3.47 8.34 6.37
C LEU A 466 3.71 6.95 6.96
N LYS A 467 4.89 6.68 7.53
CA LYS A 467 5.20 5.37 8.12
C LYS A 467 4.47 5.20 9.45
N TYR A 468 4.22 3.96 9.86
CA TYR A 468 3.64 3.68 11.19
C TYR A 468 4.45 4.35 12.31
N SER A 469 5.78 4.36 12.23
CA SER A 469 6.66 5.02 13.19
C SER A 469 6.43 6.53 13.25
N ASP A 470 6.22 7.18 12.10
CA ASP A 470 5.93 8.61 12.02
C ASP A 470 4.54 8.91 12.62
N VAL A 471 3.54 8.08 12.33
CA VAL A 471 2.19 8.19 12.91
C VAL A 471 2.23 8.08 14.43
N PHE A 472 2.92 7.07 14.97
CA PHE A 472 3.05 6.92 16.43
C PHE A 472 3.82 8.08 17.06
N LEU A 473 4.87 8.57 16.41
CA LEU A 473 5.62 9.73 16.91
C LEU A 473 4.74 10.98 16.99
N ILE A 474 3.98 11.29 15.92
CA ILE A 474 3.05 12.42 15.92
C ILE A 474 2.02 12.24 17.04
N CYS A 475 1.45 11.05 17.17
CA CYS A 475 0.45 10.73 18.19
C CYS A 475 1.00 10.95 19.61
N THR A 476 2.17 10.37 19.95
CA THR A 476 2.72 10.46 21.31
C THR A 476 3.22 11.86 21.64
N MET A 477 3.82 12.56 20.67
CA MET A 477 4.20 13.98 20.78
C MET A 477 2.99 14.85 21.13
N SER A 478 1.94 14.75 20.33
CA SER A 478 0.77 15.59 20.49
C SER A 478 -0.02 15.27 21.76
N MET A 479 -0.16 13.99 22.14
CA MET A 479 -0.77 13.61 23.43
C MET A 479 0.03 14.15 24.62
N THR A 480 1.36 14.08 24.57
CA THR A 480 2.22 14.65 25.63
C THR A 480 2.03 16.16 25.73
N ALA A 481 1.98 16.86 24.59
CA ALA A 481 1.76 18.30 24.56
C ALA A 481 0.39 18.68 25.14
N VAL A 482 -0.68 17.99 24.76
CA VAL A 482 -2.04 18.24 25.28
C VAL A 482 -2.08 18.03 26.80
N VAL A 483 -1.59 16.89 27.30
CA VAL A 483 -1.61 16.63 28.75
C VAL A 483 -0.70 17.59 29.52
N GLY A 484 0.45 17.96 28.95
CA GLY A 484 1.31 19.00 29.54
C GLY A 484 0.61 20.35 29.67
N VAL A 485 -0.11 20.77 28.63
CA VAL A 485 -0.93 22.01 28.67
C VAL A 485 -2.08 21.89 29.67
N LEU A 486 -2.75 20.73 29.78
CA LEU A 486 -3.80 20.50 30.77
C LEU A 486 -3.27 20.52 32.21
N LEU A 487 -2.09 19.95 32.46
CA LEU A 487 -1.42 20.02 33.76
C LEU A 487 -1.04 21.47 34.10
N PHE A 488 -0.51 22.21 33.13
CA PHE A 488 -0.18 23.63 33.31
C PHE A 488 -1.43 24.46 33.57
N HIS A 489 -2.50 24.24 32.81
CA HIS A 489 -3.83 24.84 33.01
C HIS A 489 -4.34 24.62 34.43
N LEU A 490 -4.31 23.37 34.90
CA LEU A 490 -4.72 23.01 36.25
C LEU A 490 -3.86 23.73 37.31
N THR A 491 -2.55 23.77 37.10
CA THR A 491 -1.62 24.46 38.01
C THR A 491 -1.93 25.97 38.11
N LEU A 492 -2.22 26.63 36.98
CA LEU A 492 -2.61 28.05 36.98
C LEU A 492 -3.92 28.28 37.73
N LEU A 493 -4.90 27.40 37.58
CA LEU A 493 -6.15 27.48 38.36
C LEU A 493 -5.89 27.34 39.86
N THR A 494 -5.00 26.42 40.28
CA THR A 494 -4.65 26.28 41.70
C THR A 494 -3.93 27.49 42.27
N LYS A 495 -3.25 28.28 41.44
CA LYS A 495 -2.57 29.52 41.84
C LYS A 495 -3.51 30.73 41.91
N GLY A 496 -4.79 30.58 41.57
CA GLY A 496 -5.79 31.66 41.66
C GLY A 496 -5.83 32.60 40.46
N TYR A 497 -5.29 32.20 39.30
CA TYR A 497 -5.44 32.99 38.06
C TYR A 497 -6.91 33.01 37.61
N SER A 498 -7.30 34.10 36.92
CA SER A 498 -8.67 34.25 36.41
C SER A 498 -9.01 33.14 35.42
N TYR A 499 -10.17 32.51 35.61
CA TYR A 499 -10.66 31.42 34.77
C TYR A 499 -10.64 31.74 33.27
N ALA A 500 -11.02 32.97 32.89
CA ALA A 500 -11.05 33.40 31.49
C ALA A 500 -9.64 33.43 30.85
N GLN A 501 -8.62 33.85 31.62
CA GLN A 501 -7.23 33.85 31.17
C GLN A 501 -6.68 32.43 31.00
N VAL A 502 -7.09 31.53 31.90
CA VAL A 502 -6.61 30.14 31.91
C VAL A 502 -7.28 29.35 30.78
N GLN A 503 -8.58 29.54 30.52
CA GLN A 503 -9.30 28.89 29.40
C GLN A 503 -8.81 29.31 28.02
N PHE A 504 -8.28 30.54 27.88
CA PHE A 504 -7.66 31.01 26.64
C PHE A 504 -6.49 30.11 26.21
N LEU A 505 -5.75 29.52 27.15
CA LEU A 505 -4.64 28.60 26.86
C LEU A 505 -5.10 27.36 26.08
N LEU A 506 -6.25 26.78 26.41
CA LEU A 506 -6.79 25.61 25.72
C LEU A 506 -7.31 25.99 24.33
N GLY A 507 -7.86 27.21 24.18
CA GLY A 507 -8.23 27.78 22.89
C GLY A 507 -7.02 28.01 22.00
N LEU A 508 -5.91 28.52 22.56
CA LEU A 508 -4.65 28.71 21.85
C LEU A 508 -4.06 27.38 21.39
N LEU A 509 -4.11 26.35 22.23
CA LEU A 509 -3.69 25.00 21.86
C LEU A 509 -4.50 24.48 20.67
N PHE A 510 -5.82 24.60 20.74
CA PHE A 510 -6.71 24.20 19.65
C PHE A 510 -6.41 24.97 18.35
N LEU A 511 -6.26 26.29 18.44
CA LEU A 511 -5.89 27.14 17.31
C LEU A 511 -4.53 26.74 16.72
N ALA A 512 -3.54 26.42 17.55
CA ALA A 512 -2.21 25.99 17.10
C ALA A 512 -2.28 24.68 16.29
N PHE A 513 -3.10 23.71 16.69
CA PHE A 513 -3.32 22.49 15.91
C PHE A 513 -4.01 22.76 14.57
N LEU A 514 -5.02 23.65 14.54
CA LEU A 514 -5.69 24.03 13.29
C LEU A 514 -4.76 24.77 12.33
N LEU A 515 -4.00 25.74 12.83
CA LEU A 515 -3.00 26.47 12.05
C LEU A 515 -1.91 25.52 11.55
N LEU A 516 -1.46 24.58 12.39
CA LEU A 516 -0.50 23.57 11.97
C LEU A 516 -1.08 22.66 10.88
N LEU A 517 -2.36 22.32 10.92
CA LEU A 517 -2.98 21.48 9.88
C LEU A 517 -2.96 22.17 8.51
N VAL A 518 -3.34 23.45 8.45
CA VAL A 518 -3.47 24.24 7.20
C VAL A 518 -2.15 24.91 6.78
N CYS A 519 -1.13 24.92 7.65
CA CYS A 519 0.14 25.61 7.42
C CYS A 519 0.81 25.24 6.08
N PRO A 520 1.07 26.23 5.20
CA PRO A 520 1.62 25.96 3.87
C PRO A 520 3.13 25.67 3.88
N PHE A 521 3.82 26.05 4.95
CA PHE A 521 5.27 25.89 5.07
C PHE A 521 5.66 24.41 5.25
N ASN A 522 6.92 24.08 4.93
CA ASN A 522 7.48 22.73 5.06
C ASN A 522 7.79 22.34 6.52
N ILE A 523 6.79 22.51 7.38
CA ILE A 523 6.81 22.25 8.82
C ILE A 523 5.95 21.00 9.06
N ILE A 524 6.46 20.04 9.84
CA ILE A 524 5.74 18.83 10.30
C ILE A 524 4.88 18.17 9.19
N TYR A 525 5.52 17.31 8.40
CA TYR A 525 4.85 16.43 7.41
C TYR A 525 3.88 17.15 6.45
N ARG A 526 4.32 18.28 5.84
CA ARG A 526 3.52 19.11 4.91
C ARG A 526 2.75 18.30 3.87
N SER A 527 3.43 17.43 3.13
CA SER A 527 2.82 16.62 2.05
C SER A 527 1.64 15.79 2.56
N SER A 528 1.78 15.14 3.72
CA SER A 528 0.71 14.35 4.34
C SER A 528 -0.46 15.23 4.81
N ARG A 529 -0.19 16.42 5.36
CA ARG A 529 -1.25 17.37 5.78
C ARG A 529 -2.07 17.87 4.60
N TYR A 530 -1.41 18.28 3.52
CA TYR A 530 -2.08 18.69 2.29
C TYR A 530 -2.89 17.55 1.67
N HIS A 531 -2.33 16.35 1.59
CA HIS A 531 -3.04 15.20 1.07
C HIS A 531 -4.29 14.88 1.91
N PHE A 532 -4.20 14.96 3.25
CA PHE A 532 -5.37 14.82 4.12
C PHE A 532 -6.43 15.89 3.83
N LEU A 533 -6.04 17.16 3.68
CA LEU A 533 -6.98 18.25 3.33
C LEU A 533 -7.64 18.03 1.97
N CYS A 534 -6.90 17.54 0.97
CA CYS A 534 -7.45 17.17 -0.33
C CYS A 534 -8.49 16.05 -0.22
N VAL A 535 -8.23 15.01 0.58
CA VAL A 535 -9.18 13.93 0.83
C VAL A 535 -10.44 14.45 1.54
N ILE A 536 -10.30 15.29 2.57
CA ILE A 536 -11.45 15.91 3.24
C ILE A 536 -12.26 16.78 2.27
N ARG A 537 -11.60 17.55 1.40
CA ARG A 537 -12.27 18.31 0.32
C ARG A 537 -13.03 17.37 -0.60
N ASN A 538 -12.42 16.29 -1.10
CA ASN A 538 -13.08 15.32 -1.99
C ASN A 538 -14.30 14.66 -1.30
N ILE A 539 -14.23 14.40 0.01
CA ILE A 539 -15.36 13.89 0.79
C ILE A 539 -16.50 14.93 0.86
N ILE A 540 -16.18 16.19 1.15
CA ILE A 540 -17.18 17.27 1.22
C ILE A 540 -17.88 17.45 -0.14
N TRP A 541 -17.12 17.36 -1.22
CA TRP A 541 -17.59 17.57 -2.60
C TRP A 541 -17.82 16.26 -3.37
N SER A 542 -18.07 15.15 -2.67
CA SER A 542 -18.20 13.82 -3.29
C SER A 542 -19.19 13.68 -4.45
N PRO A 543 -20.29 14.47 -4.56
CA PRO A 543 -21.12 14.45 -5.77
C PRO A 543 -20.41 14.87 -7.06
N LEU A 544 -19.38 15.72 -6.95
CA LEU A 544 -18.73 16.40 -8.07
C LEU A 544 -17.45 15.70 -8.54
N TYR A 545 -16.87 14.82 -7.73
CA TYR A 545 -15.59 14.16 -8.03
C TYR A 545 -15.73 12.65 -8.06
N LYS A 546 -14.85 11.99 -8.83
CA LYS A 546 -14.73 10.53 -8.82
C LYS A 546 -14.32 10.07 -7.41
N VAL A 547 -15.06 9.13 -6.84
CA VAL A 547 -14.82 8.62 -5.49
C VAL A 547 -13.73 7.56 -5.53
N LEU A 548 -12.55 7.87 -4.97
CA LEU A 548 -11.46 6.92 -4.81
C LEU A 548 -11.66 6.04 -3.57
N MET A 549 -10.96 4.90 -3.53
CA MET A 549 -11.01 3.97 -2.39
C MET A 549 -10.59 4.64 -1.07
N LEU A 550 -9.61 5.55 -1.11
CA LEU A 550 -9.16 6.30 0.05
C LEU A 550 -10.25 7.26 0.57
N ASP A 551 -10.95 7.98 -0.31
CA ASP A 551 -12.03 8.90 0.05
C ASP A 551 -13.19 8.16 0.70
N PHE A 552 -13.54 7.00 0.15
CA PHE A 552 -14.55 6.10 0.70
C PHE A 552 -14.14 5.58 2.09
N PHE A 553 -12.89 5.10 2.23
CA PHE A 553 -12.37 4.58 3.50
C PHE A 553 -12.39 5.67 4.58
N MET A 554 -11.88 6.86 4.27
CA MET A 554 -11.81 7.99 5.19
C MET A 554 -13.19 8.52 5.59
N ALA A 555 -14.15 8.59 4.66
CA ALA A 555 -15.52 8.98 4.98
C ALA A 555 -16.22 7.97 5.92
N ASP A 556 -15.92 6.67 5.79
CA ASP A 556 -16.49 5.66 6.70
C ASP A 556 -15.88 5.78 8.11
N GLN A 557 -14.60 6.19 8.19
CA GLN A 557 -13.99 6.56 9.48
C GLN A 557 -14.68 7.78 10.10
N LEU A 558 -15.01 8.80 9.31
CA LEU A 558 -15.71 10.00 9.80
C LEU A 558 -17.07 9.68 10.41
N CYS A 559 -17.79 8.65 9.93
CA CYS A 559 -19.04 8.19 10.53
C CYS A 559 -18.86 7.71 11.98
N SER A 560 -17.71 7.12 12.29
CA SER A 560 -17.36 6.72 13.66
C SER A 560 -16.87 7.90 14.53
N GLN A 561 -16.56 9.04 13.92
CA GLN A 561 -16.03 10.25 14.58
C GLN A 561 -17.08 11.33 14.83
N VAL A 562 -18.38 11.03 14.64
CA VAL A 562 -19.48 11.96 14.95
C VAL A 562 -19.40 12.57 16.36
N PRO A 563 -19.04 11.82 17.44
CA PRO A 563 -18.85 12.43 18.77
C PRO A 563 -17.74 13.48 18.80
N MET A 564 -16.60 13.18 18.15
CA MET A 564 -15.48 14.12 18.04
C MET A 564 -15.88 15.38 17.27
N LEU A 565 -16.61 15.23 16.14
CA LEU A 565 -17.07 16.36 15.33
C LEU A 565 -18.07 17.25 16.09
N ARG A 566 -18.96 16.65 16.89
CA ARG A 566 -19.86 17.40 17.77
C ARG A 566 -19.12 18.17 18.86
N SER A 567 -18.12 17.54 19.49
CA SER A 567 -17.27 18.25 20.46
C SER A 567 -16.46 19.36 19.78
N LEU A 568 -16.00 19.16 18.54
CA LEU A 568 -15.29 20.16 17.75
C LEU A 568 -16.17 21.39 17.44
N GLU A 569 -17.42 21.17 17.04
CA GLU A 569 -18.40 22.23 16.81
C GLU A 569 -18.68 23.03 18.09
N PHE A 570 -18.93 22.34 19.20
CA PHE A 570 -19.13 22.99 20.50
C PHE A 570 -17.91 23.84 20.90
N MET A 571 -16.71 23.30 20.72
CA MET A 571 -15.45 24.00 21.01
C MET A 571 -15.27 25.25 20.15
N ALA A 572 -15.63 25.17 18.86
CA ALA A 572 -15.61 26.32 17.96
C ALA A 572 -16.62 27.39 18.43
N CYS A 573 -17.86 27.00 18.73
CA CYS A 573 -18.88 27.92 19.26
C CYS A 573 -18.41 28.59 20.57
N TYR A 574 -17.92 27.81 21.53
CA TYR A 574 -17.51 28.29 22.85
C TYR A 574 -16.41 29.36 22.80
N TYR A 575 -15.41 29.19 21.92
CA TYR A 575 -14.33 30.16 21.76
C TYR A 575 -14.67 31.32 20.83
N ILE A 576 -15.38 31.10 19.71
CA ILE A 576 -15.74 32.16 18.76
C ILE A 576 -16.72 33.15 19.38
N THR A 577 -17.72 32.67 20.12
CA THR A 577 -18.74 33.52 20.76
C THR A 577 -18.21 34.26 22.00
N GLY A 578 -17.03 33.89 22.50
CA GLY A 578 -16.50 34.42 23.75
C GLY A 578 -17.23 33.92 24.99
N SER A 579 -18.07 32.88 24.89
CA SER A 579 -18.80 32.25 26.01
C SER A 579 -17.86 31.84 27.16
N TYR A 580 -16.59 31.52 26.85
CA TYR A 580 -15.57 31.25 27.86
C TYR A 580 -15.27 32.41 28.82
N LYS A 581 -15.53 33.66 28.42
CA LYS A 581 -15.35 34.85 29.27
C LYS A 581 -16.49 35.01 30.26
N THR A 582 -17.71 34.68 29.84
CA THR A 582 -18.94 34.83 30.63
C THR A 582 -19.32 33.56 31.39
N GLN A 583 -18.58 32.45 31.19
CA GLN A 583 -18.83 31.14 31.80
C GLN A 583 -20.23 30.56 31.47
N ASP A 584 -20.81 30.97 30.34
CA ASP A 584 -22.15 30.54 29.92
C ASP A 584 -22.08 29.34 28.97
N TYR A 585 -21.81 28.14 29.52
CA TYR A 585 -21.63 26.90 28.75
C TYR A 585 -22.87 26.47 27.98
N GLY A 586 -24.06 26.82 28.50
CA GLY A 586 -25.32 26.51 27.85
C GLY A 586 -25.60 27.35 26.62
N TYR A 587 -24.81 28.41 26.35
CA TYR A 587 -25.04 29.32 25.23
C TYR A 587 -25.16 28.58 23.89
N CYS A 588 -24.19 27.73 23.57
CA CYS A 588 -24.15 26.97 22.30
C CYS A 588 -25.31 25.98 22.15
N MET A 589 -25.89 25.52 23.27
CA MET A 589 -27.04 24.59 23.26
C MET A 589 -28.39 25.30 23.29
N ARG A 590 -28.47 26.53 23.83
CA ARG A 590 -29.70 27.32 23.91
C ARG A 590 -29.97 28.09 22.62
N VAL A 591 -28.93 28.66 22.01
CA VAL A 591 -29.07 29.44 20.79
C VAL A 591 -29.41 28.51 19.62
N LYS A 592 -30.56 28.78 18.98
CA LYS A 592 -31.11 27.93 17.93
C LYS A 592 -30.10 27.66 16.79
N GLN A 593 -29.36 28.68 16.34
CA GLN A 593 -28.41 28.56 15.23
C GLN A 593 -27.29 27.55 15.51
N TYR A 594 -26.65 27.62 16.68
CA TYR A 594 -25.59 26.70 17.07
C TYR A 594 -26.12 25.30 17.38
N ARG A 595 -27.30 25.21 18.00
CA ARG A 595 -27.97 23.92 18.22
C ARG A 595 -28.32 23.22 16.89
N ASP A 596 -28.84 23.96 15.91
CA ASP A 596 -29.16 23.43 14.59
C ASP A 596 -27.88 23.01 13.84
N LEU A 597 -26.77 23.77 14.00
CA LEU A 597 -25.46 23.41 13.47
C LEU A 597 -24.88 22.14 14.12
N PHE A 598 -24.98 21.99 15.44
CA PHE A 598 -24.58 20.79 16.17
C PHE A 598 -25.30 19.53 15.63
N TYR A 599 -26.61 19.65 15.35
CA TYR A 599 -27.36 18.59 14.69
C TYR A 599 -26.86 18.36 13.27
N ALA A 600 -26.69 19.40 12.45
CA ALA A 600 -26.18 19.30 11.08
C ALA A 600 -24.82 18.57 11.02
N VAL A 601 -23.88 18.92 11.88
CA VAL A 601 -22.55 18.26 11.99
C VAL A 601 -22.67 16.77 12.29
N SER A 602 -23.70 16.35 13.01
CA SER A 602 -23.99 14.94 13.27
C SER A 602 -24.51 14.18 12.06
N PHE A 603 -25.15 14.87 11.11
CA PHE A 603 -25.67 14.29 9.87
C PHE A 603 -24.60 14.21 8.76
N LEU A 604 -23.67 15.17 8.71
CA LEU A 604 -22.73 15.33 7.60
C LEU A 604 -21.96 14.05 7.22
N PRO A 605 -21.38 13.27 8.15
CA PRO A 605 -20.63 12.06 7.77
C PRO A 605 -21.49 11.03 7.03
N TYR A 606 -22.73 10.82 7.47
CA TYR A 606 -23.67 9.91 6.81
C TYR A 606 -24.12 10.45 5.46
N TYR A 607 -24.34 11.76 5.36
CA TYR A 607 -24.66 12.43 4.10
C TYR A 607 -23.54 12.26 3.07
N TRP A 608 -22.29 12.52 3.45
CA TRP A 608 -21.15 12.34 2.52
C TRP A 608 -21.01 10.89 2.07
N ARG A 609 -21.21 9.92 2.97
CA ARG A 609 -21.22 8.49 2.58
C ARG A 609 -22.37 8.14 1.63
N ALA A 610 -23.57 8.64 1.88
CA ALA A 610 -24.71 8.46 0.98
C ALA A 610 -24.43 9.05 -0.40
N MET A 611 -23.84 10.26 -0.46
CA MET A 611 -23.48 10.92 -1.71
C MET A 611 -22.36 10.19 -2.47
N GLN A 612 -21.36 9.65 -1.77
CA GLN A 612 -20.34 8.81 -2.39
C GLN A 612 -20.95 7.53 -3.00
N CYS A 613 -21.89 6.90 -2.31
CA CYS A 613 -22.61 5.74 -2.84
C CYS A 613 -23.49 6.11 -4.05
N ALA A 614 -24.14 7.28 -4.02
CA ALA A 614 -24.91 7.79 -5.15
C ALA A 614 -24.03 8.03 -6.39
N ARG A 615 -22.88 8.70 -6.19
CA ARG A 615 -21.90 8.98 -7.25
C ARG A 615 -21.39 7.70 -7.88
N ARG A 616 -21.00 6.70 -7.07
CA ARG A 616 -20.54 5.40 -7.57
C ARG A 616 -21.63 4.61 -8.28
N TRP A 617 -22.87 4.67 -7.82
CA TRP A 617 -23.99 4.08 -8.54
C TRP A 617 -24.18 4.72 -9.92
N PHE A 618 -24.06 6.06 -10.00
CA PHE A 618 -24.12 6.77 -11.28
C PHE A 618 -22.95 6.42 -12.22
N ASP A 619 -21.74 6.26 -11.66
CA ASP A 619 -20.53 5.96 -12.44
C ASP A 619 -20.45 4.49 -12.91
N GLU A 620 -20.77 3.54 -12.02
CA GLU A 620 -20.55 2.11 -12.23
C GLU A 620 -21.84 1.36 -12.61
N GLY A 621 -23.02 1.92 -12.32
CA GLY A 621 -24.32 1.28 -12.57
C GLY A 621 -24.68 0.13 -11.63
N ASP A 622 -23.82 -0.23 -10.66
CA ASP A 622 -24.09 -1.35 -9.75
C ASP A 622 -25.11 -0.98 -8.65
N THR A 623 -26.22 -1.71 -8.65
CA THR A 623 -27.29 -1.60 -7.63
C THR A 623 -26.81 -1.84 -6.21
N ASN A 624 -25.70 -2.56 -5.98
CA ASN A 624 -25.14 -2.72 -4.63
C ASN A 624 -24.78 -1.38 -3.98
N HIS A 625 -24.34 -0.40 -4.77
CA HIS A 625 -24.05 0.95 -4.28
C HIS A 625 -25.32 1.67 -3.82
N LEU A 626 -26.43 1.48 -4.53
CA LEU A 626 -27.73 2.06 -4.18
C LEU A 626 -28.29 1.42 -2.89
N ILE A 627 -28.11 0.10 -2.71
CA ILE A 627 -28.49 -0.58 -1.47
C ILE A 627 -27.62 -0.05 -0.30
N ASN A 628 -26.32 0.11 -0.52
CA ASN A 628 -25.42 0.70 0.50
C ASN A 628 -25.79 2.16 0.83
N LEU A 629 -26.24 2.95 -0.16
CA LEU A 629 -26.78 4.29 0.08
C LEU A 629 -27.96 4.23 1.05
N GLY A 630 -28.87 3.27 0.86
CA GLY A 630 -30.01 3.04 1.75
C GLY A 630 -29.62 2.83 3.21
N LYS A 631 -28.48 2.15 3.49
CA LYS A 631 -27.93 1.99 4.84
C LYS A 631 -27.67 3.37 5.48
N TYR A 632 -26.97 4.26 4.79
CA TYR A 632 -26.64 5.59 5.33
C TYR A 632 -27.88 6.50 5.43
N VAL A 633 -28.80 6.44 4.46
CA VAL A 633 -30.08 7.16 4.54
C VAL A 633 -30.91 6.70 5.74
N SER A 634 -30.96 5.39 6.03
CA SER A 634 -31.67 4.89 7.21
C SER A 634 -31.10 5.45 8.53
N ALA A 635 -29.78 5.59 8.64
CA ALA A 635 -29.12 6.21 9.78
C ALA A 635 -29.44 7.71 9.89
N MET A 636 -29.49 8.42 8.76
CA MET A 636 -29.92 9.83 8.72
C MET A 636 -31.37 9.97 9.18
N LEU A 637 -32.29 9.11 8.72
CA LEU A 637 -33.69 9.19 9.15
C LEU A 637 -33.85 8.90 10.65
N ALA A 638 -33.11 7.93 11.20
CA ALA A 638 -33.09 7.66 12.64
C ALA A 638 -32.57 8.86 13.46
N ALA A 639 -31.50 9.52 12.99
CA ALA A 639 -31.00 10.73 13.61
C ALA A 639 -32.01 11.89 13.49
N GLY A 640 -32.68 12.05 12.35
CA GLY A 640 -33.73 13.06 12.14
C GLY A 640 -34.92 12.87 13.07
N ALA A 641 -35.39 11.64 13.22
CA ALA A 641 -36.43 11.28 14.19
C ALA A 641 -36.02 11.64 15.62
N LYS A 642 -34.75 11.39 15.98
CA LYS A 642 -34.22 11.73 17.32
C LYS A 642 -34.27 13.23 17.57
N VAL A 643 -33.87 14.04 16.59
CA VAL A 643 -33.93 15.51 16.68
C VAL A 643 -35.39 15.97 16.83
N ALA A 644 -36.32 15.38 16.09
CA ALA A 644 -37.74 15.69 16.21
C ALA A 644 -38.29 15.36 17.61
N TYR A 645 -37.92 14.22 18.19
CA TYR A 645 -38.28 13.86 19.56
C TYR A 645 -37.66 14.77 20.63
N GLU A 646 -36.41 15.21 20.43
CA GLU A 646 -35.78 16.16 21.35
C GLU A 646 -36.47 17.53 21.35
N LYS A 647 -37.05 17.92 20.19
CA LYS A 647 -37.84 19.14 20.04
C LYS A 647 -39.25 18.99 20.60
N ASP A 648 -39.89 17.86 20.36
CA ASP A 648 -41.25 17.53 20.79
C ASP A 648 -41.27 16.14 21.43
N ARG A 649 -41.25 16.11 22.77
CA ARG A 649 -41.14 14.89 23.59
C ARG A 649 -42.44 14.09 23.66
N SER A 650 -43.15 13.98 22.54
CA SER A 650 -44.38 13.20 22.45
C SER A 650 -44.09 11.70 22.38
N VAL A 651 -45.05 10.91 22.87
CA VAL A 651 -44.98 9.44 22.77
C VAL A 651 -44.94 8.98 21.30
N GLY A 652 -45.61 9.71 20.41
CA GLY A 652 -45.58 9.45 18.97
C GLY A 652 -44.16 9.57 18.39
N TRP A 653 -43.45 10.67 18.68
CA TRP A 653 -42.06 10.83 18.24
C TRP A 653 -41.13 9.81 18.87
N LEU A 654 -41.35 9.44 20.14
CA LEU A 654 -40.59 8.37 20.79
C LEU A 654 -40.74 7.04 20.02
N CYS A 655 -41.97 6.65 19.65
CA CYS A 655 -42.22 5.45 18.85
C CYS A 655 -41.50 5.51 17.50
N VAL A 656 -41.55 6.65 16.80
CA VAL A 656 -40.84 6.85 15.52
C VAL A 656 -39.33 6.70 15.71
N VAL A 657 -38.74 7.30 16.75
CA VAL A 657 -37.31 7.17 17.06
C VAL A 657 -36.92 5.72 17.25
N VAL A 658 -37.69 4.97 18.05
CA VAL A 658 -37.42 3.56 18.33
C VAL A 658 -37.47 2.74 17.04
N ILE A 659 -38.53 2.86 16.25
CA ILE A 659 -38.69 2.11 14.99
C ILE A 659 -37.55 2.43 14.02
N MET A 660 -37.31 3.72 13.75
CA MET A 660 -36.28 4.14 12.79
C MET A 660 -34.88 3.77 13.25
N SER A 661 -34.57 3.90 14.54
CA SER A 661 -33.28 3.49 15.11
C SER A 661 -33.10 1.97 15.06
N SER A 662 -34.14 1.19 15.32
CA SER A 662 -34.12 -0.27 15.20
C SER A 662 -33.87 -0.70 13.76
N VAL A 663 -34.60 -0.14 12.78
CA VAL A 663 -34.41 -0.45 11.35
C VAL A 663 -33.00 -0.07 10.90
N ALA A 664 -32.53 1.14 11.22
CA ALA A 664 -31.19 1.57 10.86
C ALA A 664 -30.11 0.68 11.50
N THR A 665 -30.29 0.28 12.76
CA THR A 665 -29.35 -0.60 13.46
C THR A 665 -29.32 -1.98 12.83
N LEU A 666 -30.47 -2.59 12.58
CA LEU A 666 -30.56 -3.90 11.92
C LEU A 666 -29.94 -3.88 10.52
N TYR A 667 -30.19 -2.81 9.76
CA TYR A 667 -29.61 -2.66 8.42
C TYR A 667 -28.09 -2.51 8.49
N GLN A 668 -27.57 -1.67 9.39
CA GLN A 668 -26.12 -1.53 9.56
C GLN A 668 -25.45 -2.83 10.01
N LEU A 669 -26.05 -3.56 10.95
CA LEU A 669 -25.54 -4.86 11.40
C LEU A 669 -25.58 -5.90 10.28
N TYR A 670 -26.67 -5.97 9.51
CA TYR A 670 -26.75 -6.85 8.34
C TYR A 670 -25.65 -6.53 7.34
N TRP A 671 -25.44 -5.26 7.01
CA TRP A 671 -24.40 -4.88 6.07
C TRP A 671 -23.00 -5.24 6.57
N ASP A 672 -22.67 -4.85 7.80
CA ASP A 672 -21.36 -5.12 8.37
C ASP A 672 -21.09 -6.64 8.44
N PHE A 673 -21.99 -7.44 9.02
CA PHE A 673 -21.74 -8.87 9.20
C PHE A 673 -21.92 -9.68 7.91
N VAL A 674 -23.00 -9.47 7.17
CA VAL A 674 -23.34 -10.34 6.02
C VAL A 674 -22.66 -9.87 4.75
N ARG A 675 -22.72 -8.58 4.43
CA ARG A 675 -22.14 -8.05 3.18
C ARG A 675 -20.63 -7.92 3.29
N ASP A 676 -20.13 -7.17 4.27
CA ASP A 676 -18.69 -6.87 4.31
C ASP A 676 -17.87 -8.06 4.84
N TRP A 677 -18.33 -8.69 5.92
CA TRP A 677 -17.61 -9.83 6.51
C TRP A 677 -17.96 -11.19 5.88
N GLY A 678 -19.08 -11.30 5.16
CA GLY A 678 -19.52 -12.56 4.55
C GLY A 678 -20.05 -13.59 5.55
N LEU A 679 -20.48 -13.15 6.74
CA LEU A 679 -21.14 -13.99 7.73
C LEU A 679 -22.46 -14.52 7.15
N LEU A 680 -22.83 -15.77 7.47
CA LEU A 680 -24.04 -16.46 6.95
C LEU A 680 -23.95 -16.98 5.50
N GLN A 681 -22.78 -16.96 4.86
CA GLN A 681 -22.57 -17.70 3.60
C GLN A 681 -22.45 -19.21 3.86
N ARG A 682 -23.59 -19.92 3.91
CA ARG A 682 -23.62 -21.38 4.18
C ARG A 682 -22.98 -22.23 3.08
N ASN A 683 -22.98 -21.73 1.84
CA ASN A 683 -22.48 -22.45 0.66
C ASN A 683 -21.01 -22.15 0.32
N SER A 684 -20.25 -21.54 1.24
CA SER A 684 -18.85 -21.20 1.01
C SER A 684 -17.91 -22.32 1.48
N LYS A 685 -16.70 -22.34 0.92
CA LYS A 685 -15.59 -23.23 1.34
C LYS A 685 -15.15 -22.99 2.80
N ASN A 686 -15.52 -21.84 3.37
CA ASN A 686 -15.19 -21.44 4.74
C ASN A 686 -16.49 -21.29 5.51
N PRO A 687 -16.89 -22.23 6.39
CA PRO A 687 -18.19 -22.18 7.07
C PRO A 687 -18.45 -20.80 7.66
N TRP A 688 -19.57 -20.16 7.30
CA TRP A 688 -19.99 -18.85 7.79
C TRP A 688 -19.06 -17.68 7.46
N LEU A 689 -18.19 -17.82 6.46
CA LEU A 689 -17.32 -16.77 5.94
C LEU A 689 -17.30 -16.80 4.41
N ARG A 690 -16.84 -15.74 3.77
CA ARG A 690 -16.65 -15.73 2.31
C ARG A 690 -15.55 -16.68 1.82
N ASN A 691 -15.57 -17.00 0.53
CA ASN A 691 -14.60 -17.90 -0.11
C ASN A 691 -13.18 -17.29 -0.13
N GLU A 692 -13.07 -16.00 -0.40
CA GLU A 692 -11.78 -15.30 -0.49
C GLU A 692 -11.42 -14.62 0.83
N LEU A 693 -10.46 -15.23 1.54
CA LEU A 693 -9.96 -14.73 2.81
C LEU A 693 -8.54 -14.17 2.65
N MET A 694 -8.40 -12.89 2.98
CA MET A 694 -7.13 -12.18 3.10
C MET A 694 -6.19 -12.72 4.18
N LEU A 695 -6.74 -13.14 5.32
CA LEU A 695 -5.98 -13.60 6.48
C LEU A 695 -6.04 -15.12 6.56
N ARG A 696 -4.88 -15.74 6.77
CA ARG A 696 -4.75 -17.20 6.86
C ARG A 696 -5.55 -17.81 8.03
N ARG A 697 -5.76 -17.07 9.12
CA ARG A 697 -6.43 -17.57 10.33
C ARG A 697 -7.89 -17.12 10.39
N LYS A 698 -8.81 -18.07 10.26
CA LYS A 698 -10.27 -17.85 10.35
C LYS A 698 -10.69 -17.21 11.69
N ALA A 699 -10.04 -17.60 12.79
CA ALA A 699 -10.33 -17.05 14.12
C ALA A 699 -10.20 -15.52 14.20
N ILE A 700 -9.32 -14.91 13.39
CA ILE A 700 -9.14 -13.45 13.39
C ILE A 700 -10.39 -12.77 12.84
N TYR A 701 -11.07 -13.36 11.85
CA TYR A 701 -12.32 -12.82 11.30
C TYR A 701 -13.42 -12.79 12.35
N TYR A 702 -13.63 -13.91 13.05
CA TYR A 702 -14.63 -14.00 14.11
C TYR A 702 -14.33 -13.07 15.29
N LEU A 703 -13.07 -13.00 15.73
CA LEU A 703 -12.65 -12.05 16.77
C LEU A 703 -12.85 -10.60 16.32
N SER A 704 -12.57 -10.28 15.05
CA SER A 704 -12.77 -8.93 14.51
C SER A 704 -14.24 -8.54 14.46
N MET A 705 -15.13 -9.49 14.16
CA MET A 705 -16.59 -9.31 14.19
C MET A 705 -17.12 -9.09 15.60
N VAL A 706 -16.67 -9.89 16.57
CA VAL A 706 -17.12 -9.81 17.99
C VAL A 706 -16.63 -8.52 18.65
N HIS A 707 -15.37 -8.15 18.45
CA HIS A 707 -14.75 -7.01 19.10
C HIS A 707 -14.83 -5.71 18.27
N LYS A 708 -15.49 -5.71 17.09
CA LYS A 708 -15.42 -4.64 16.08
C LYS A 708 -14.00 -4.06 15.98
N SER A 709 -13.00 -4.94 15.91
CA SER A 709 -11.60 -4.54 16.08
C SER A 709 -11.14 -3.71 14.88
N TYR A 710 -10.93 -2.42 15.13
CA TYR A 710 -10.38 -1.40 14.21
C TYR A 710 -9.15 -1.82 13.36
N PRO A 711 -8.20 -2.66 13.85
CA PRO A 711 -6.98 -3.03 13.11
C PRO A 711 -7.17 -3.82 11.80
N PHE A 712 -8.39 -4.30 11.51
CA PHE A 712 -8.67 -5.17 10.36
C PHE A 712 -9.63 -4.54 9.33
N ALA A 713 -9.80 -3.22 9.37
CA ALA A 713 -10.71 -2.49 8.51
C ALA A 713 -10.49 -2.76 7.00
N LEU A 714 -9.24 -2.86 6.51
CA LEU A 714 -9.01 -3.21 5.09
C LEU A 714 -9.53 -4.60 4.69
N SER A 715 -9.57 -5.56 5.62
CA SER A 715 -10.15 -6.88 5.32
C SER A 715 -11.67 -6.83 5.13
N LYS A 716 -12.32 -5.76 5.59
CA LYS A 716 -13.75 -5.47 5.38
C LYS A 716 -14.02 -5.06 3.92
N TYR A 717 -13.13 -4.29 3.29
CA TYR A 717 -13.44 -3.60 2.04
C TYR A 717 -12.88 -4.23 0.75
N TYR A 718 -11.92 -5.17 0.83
CA TYR A 718 -11.22 -5.68 -0.37
C TYR A 718 -12.07 -6.55 -1.33
N VAL A 719 -13.26 -6.99 -0.94
CA VAL A 719 -14.12 -7.87 -1.78
C VAL A 719 -15.57 -7.37 -1.83
N SER A 720 -15.89 -6.26 -1.15
CA SER A 720 -17.23 -5.65 -1.19
C SER A 720 -17.39 -4.70 -2.40
N HIS A 721 -16.31 -4.49 -3.16
CA HIS A 721 -16.20 -3.60 -4.32
C HIS A 721 -15.39 -4.24 -5.43
#